data_AF-A0A8T5A6E3-F1
#
_entry.id   AF-A0A8T5A6E3-F1
#
_cell.length_a   1.000
_cell.length_b   1.000
_cell.length_c   1.000
_cell.angle_alpha   90.00
_cell.angle_beta   90.00
_cell.angle_gamma   90.00
#
_symmetry.space_group_name_H-M   'P 1'
#
loop_
_entity.id
_entity.type
_entity.pdbx_description
1 polymer ?
#
loop_
_entity_poly.entity_id
_entity_poly.type
_entity_poly.pdbx_seq_one_letter_code
_entity_poly.pdbx_strand_id
1 'polypeptide(L)'
;MRQGMFRRYTKTTLIILLSVILLFAMLISFNPAQSETPPKNKLRWCGESYLNDQASVFFNDSYIHEIRLYFDDPNWYDTLYAAHDKDRNTKDPYFPARFVSHGIEIKRVGVRFKGFSTFGFGMEGWVKKSFRIDFNYYDNGTKPETTFFGLKKLDLNNLALDPTLMKEKLFMDFARKYVPAPRSVYTRLYINDEYYGLYLAVEHIDNTFIETHFGDYKHGNIYKAEMLATLSYFGPDPKLYYGFYELKNNEDINDWSDLIELTRVLTLTPLEELPEKLEPILDVKSVLYTLALLDLFVNLDSYIGNARNYYLYRNGESGKFTMLLWDANLAFGSFWIMMPRNIRDPAEYDVFPPATLQPIRLEFVPGGKLSLPPPPPAINEIKDPSALVNLVLIKRVLAVESYKKIYLRALAQMLREGFDAETISARIQELASLIRDHVYSDPYLLTPVSQFEPSLKGLIDFVRRRAAYLNSRLNQFAEKSDLKINELMVVNSGTLADNHGDYDPWVEIYNLGPGLVKTISQSLKNRSIVNICLFLTDDPSVPNKWRLPDRSIDDGAFMILWLDGEPHEGDDHAPFTLNPAGGSLYLYMNDTSGYTLIDSVSYPSSETDTSFGRYPDGEGSWRILSGGPTPGGPNVHVDPTPKVVINEIMARNRRTLRGPDGTYPDWIELYNAGDTPVDLSGMYLTDDLRKPRRFRFPEGVVLGPGEFLVIWADASLDQVGIHTGFALKGDGEELALIARDGRTVIDHVVFGKQRPDVSYGRYPDGGPDWDYLIQPTPGKPNIKVTNLGQSSLWSIMLLIGLAVAICLPFFLLREKEGYNGGAEKTPKI
;
A
#
# COMPACT_ATOMS: atom_id res chain seq x y z
N MET A 1 -48.55 -27.40 -63.71
CA MET A 1 -47.37 -26.65 -63.20
C MET A 1 -47.75 -25.54 -62.21
N ARG A 2 -48.50 -25.83 -61.14
CA ARG A 2 -48.90 -24.80 -60.14
C ARG A 2 -48.75 -25.19 -58.66
N GLN A 3 -48.25 -26.38 -58.35
CA GLN A 3 -47.87 -26.77 -56.97
C GLN A 3 -46.36 -26.73 -56.71
N GLY A 4 -45.53 -26.54 -57.75
CA GLY A 4 -44.06 -26.51 -57.60
C GLY A 4 -43.47 -25.16 -57.19
N MET A 5 -44.20 -24.06 -57.36
CA MET A 5 -43.66 -22.71 -57.17
C MET A 5 -43.87 -22.19 -55.74
N PHE A 6 -44.99 -22.53 -55.10
CA PHE A 6 -45.32 -22.10 -53.72
C PHE A 6 -44.47 -22.79 -52.64
N ARG A 7 -44.01 -24.02 -52.91
CA ARG A 7 -43.09 -24.77 -52.04
C ARG A 7 -41.64 -24.29 -52.11
N ARG A 8 -41.26 -23.54 -53.16
CA ARG A 8 -39.91 -22.97 -53.30
C ARG A 8 -39.76 -21.68 -52.50
N TYR A 9 -40.74 -20.77 -52.54
CA TYR A 9 -40.65 -19.51 -51.79
C TYR A 9 -40.68 -19.71 -50.27
N THR A 10 -41.52 -20.60 -49.74
CA THR A 10 -41.55 -20.90 -48.29
C THR A 10 -40.29 -21.61 -47.79
N LYS A 11 -39.68 -22.48 -48.62
CA LYS A 11 -38.38 -23.09 -48.28
C LYS A 11 -37.24 -22.08 -48.34
N THR A 12 -37.18 -21.21 -49.34
CA THR A 12 -36.10 -20.23 -49.45
C THR A 12 -36.15 -19.20 -48.32
N THR A 13 -37.33 -18.72 -47.93
CA THR A 13 -37.48 -17.79 -46.79
C THR A 13 -37.15 -18.45 -45.45
N LEU A 14 -37.55 -19.71 -45.25
CA LEU A 14 -37.23 -20.47 -44.03
C LEU A 14 -35.73 -20.82 -43.92
N ILE A 15 -35.08 -21.13 -45.05
CA ILE A 15 -33.64 -21.38 -45.11
C ILE A 15 -32.87 -20.10 -44.77
N ILE A 16 -33.25 -18.94 -45.33
CA ILE A 16 -32.61 -17.65 -45.00
C ILE A 16 -32.77 -17.33 -43.51
N LEU A 17 -33.96 -17.56 -42.93
CA LEU A 17 -34.19 -17.33 -41.50
C LEU A 17 -33.34 -18.26 -40.61
N LEU A 18 -33.26 -19.55 -40.96
CA LEU A 18 -32.44 -20.53 -40.25
C LEU A 18 -30.93 -20.26 -40.40
N SER A 19 -30.49 -19.78 -41.57
CA SER A 19 -29.09 -19.40 -41.80
C SER A 19 -28.67 -18.17 -40.99
N VAL A 20 -29.57 -17.18 -40.82
CA VAL A 20 -29.31 -16.00 -39.98
C VAL A 20 -29.27 -16.37 -38.50
N ILE A 21 -30.13 -17.29 -38.04
CA ILE A 21 -30.11 -17.80 -36.67
C ILE A 21 -28.85 -18.63 -36.40
N LEU A 22 -28.40 -19.46 -37.35
CA LEU A 22 -27.15 -20.21 -37.23
C LEU A 22 -25.91 -19.31 -37.25
N LEU A 23 -25.92 -18.22 -38.03
CA LEU A 23 -24.84 -17.23 -38.03
C LEU A 23 -24.78 -16.50 -36.68
N PHE A 24 -25.94 -16.15 -36.09
CA PHE A 24 -26.02 -15.56 -34.76
C PHE A 24 -25.57 -16.52 -33.66
N ALA A 25 -25.90 -17.81 -33.76
CA ALA A 25 -25.44 -18.83 -32.81
C ALA A 25 -23.93 -19.09 -32.92
N MET A 26 -23.34 -19.06 -34.12
CA MET A 26 -21.89 -19.17 -34.31
C MET A 26 -21.14 -17.92 -33.84
N LEU A 27 -21.73 -16.73 -33.95
CA LEU A 27 -21.16 -15.48 -33.42
C LEU A 27 -21.18 -15.40 -31.89
N ILE A 28 -22.11 -16.10 -31.23
CA ILE A 28 -22.13 -16.25 -29.77
C ILE A 28 -21.15 -17.34 -29.29
N SER A 29 -20.69 -18.22 -30.19
CA SER A 29 -19.81 -19.36 -29.87
C SER A 29 -18.32 -19.11 -30.14
N PHE A 30 -17.95 -17.92 -30.64
CA PHE A 30 -16.56 -17.50 -30.86
C PHE A 30 -16.23 -16.28 -29.99
N ASN A 31 -16.01 -16.53 -28.71
CA ASN A 31 -15.33 -15.59 -27.82
C ASN A 31 -13.98 -16.21 -27.42
N PRO A 32 -12.87 -15.94 -28.14
CA PRO A 32 -11.56 -16.42 -27.75
C PRO A 32 -10.99 -15.47 -26.70
N ALA A 33 -11.53 -15.53 -25.49
CA ALA A 33 -10.97 -14.90 -24.29
C ALA A 33 -11.48 -15.58 -23.03
N GLN A 34 -11.42 -16.93 -22.98
CA GLN A 34 -11.19 -17.58 -21.70
C GLN A 34 -9.69 -17.50 -21.44
N SER A 35 -9.26 -16.38 -20.84
CA SER A 35 -8.02 -16.38 -20.09
C SER A 35 -8.15 -17.48 -19.05
N GLU A 36 -7.28 -18.47 -19.10
CA GLU A 36 -7.08 -19.40 -18.00
C GLU A 36 -6.97 -18.57 -16.72
N THR A 37 -7.95 -18.70 -15.83
CA THR A 37 -7.85 -18.14 -14.49
C THR A 37 -6.64 -18.80 -13.85
N PRO A 38 -5.58 -18.04 -13.49
CA PRO A 38 -4.48 -18.64 -12.75
C PRO A 38 -5.02 -19.16 -11.42
N PRO A 39 -4.44 -20.25 -10.87
CA PRO A 39 -4.93 -20.85 -9.64
C PRO A 39 -5.09 -19.77 -8.56
N LYS A 40 -6.30 -19.71 -7.99
CA LYS A 40 -6.62 -18.94 -6.79
C LYS A 40 -5.78 -19.51 -5.64
N ASN A 41 -4.59 -18.95 -5.46
CA ASN A 41 -3.77 -18.88 -4.24
C ASN A 41 -2.33 -18.42 -4.58
N LYS A 42 -2.18 -17.34 -5.35
CA LYS A 42 -0.94 -16.57 -5.33
C LYS A 42 -1.10 -15.46 -4.30
N LEU A 43 -0.47 -15.60 -3.13
CA LEU A 43 -0.28 -14.47 -2.22
C LEU A 43 0.42 -13.36 -3.03
N ARG A 44 -0.30 -12.27 -3.32
CA ARG A 44 0.29 -11.06 -3.88
C ARG A 44 0.85 -10.26 -2.72
N TRP A 45 2.17 -10.25 -2.55
CA TRP A 45 2.90 -9.56 -1.48
C TRP A 45 2.99 -8.03 -1.67
N CYS A 46 1.97 -7.39 -2.25
CA CYS A 46 1.95 -5.94 -2.45
C CYS A 46 0.70 -5.35 -1.79
N GLY A 47 0.86 -4.85 -0.57
CA GLY A 47 -0.17 -4.19 0.23
C GLY A 47 -0.14 -2.65 0.16
N GLU A 48 0.58 -2.04 -0.78
CA GLU A 48 0.64 -0.58 -0.91
C GLU A 48 -0.10 -0.08 -2.16
N SER A 49 -0.96 0.92 -1.99
CA SER A 49 -1.46 1.77 -3.07
C SER A 49 -0.48 2.93 -3.29
N TYR A 50 0.42 2.75 -4.25
CA TYR A 50 1.40 3.78 -4.63
C TYR A 50 0.73 4.98 -5.30
N LEU A 51 1.21 6.20 -5.00
CA LEU A 51 0.80 7.40 -5.72
C LEU A 51 1.41 7.39 -7.12
N ASN A 52 0.60 7.32 -8.18
CA ASN A 52 1.06 7.45 -9.58
C ASN A 52 2.28 6.55 -9.93
N ASP A 53 2.17 5.24 -9.71
CA ASP A 53 3.27 4.29 -9.90
C ASP A 53 3.29 3.63 -11.28
N GLN A 54 3.83 4.35 -12.25
CA GLN A 54 4.10 3.82 -13.58
C GLN A 54 5.11 2.66 -13.56
N ALA A 55 6.01 2.65 -12.58
CA ALA A 55 7.07 1.66 -12.44
C ALA A 55 6.56 0.29 -11.96
N SER A 56 5.32 0.21 -11.45
CA SER A 56 4.68 -1.06 -11.06
C SER A 56 4.77 -2.15 -12.13
N VAL A 57 4.70 -1.76 -13.41
CA VAL A 57 4.83 -2.67 -14.56
C VAL A 57 6.20 -3.35 -14.59
N PHE A 58 7.26 -2.63 -14.27
CA PHE A 58 8.63 -3.15 -14.24
C PHE A 58 8.90 -4.00 -13.00
N PHE A 59 8.22 -3.75 -11.88
CA PHE A 59 8.42 -4.52 -10.64
C PHE A 59 7.50 -5.76 -10.53
N ASN A 60 7.11 -6.34 -11.68
CA ASN A 60 6.34 -7.58 -11.71
C ASN A 60 7.24 -8.81 -11.53
N ASP A 61 7.33 -9.30 -10.30
CA ASP A 61 8.21 -10.42 -9.94
C ASP A 61 7.74 -11.83 -10.34
N SER A 62 6.69 -11.95 -11.18
CA SER A 62 6.23 -13.25 -11.69
C SER A 62 7.12 -13.85 -12.78
N TYR A 63 8.07 -13.08 -13.32
CA TYR A 63 9.06 -13.51 -14.30
C TYR A 63 10.39 -12.75 -14.10
N ILE A 64 11.44 -13.17 -14.80
CA ILE A 64 12.73 -12.45 -14.80
C ILE A 64 12.75 -11.45 -15.93
N HIS A 65 12.99 -10.18 -15.59
CA HIS A 65 13.08 -9.10 -16.56
C HIS A 65 14.41 -9.13 -17.32
N GLU A 66 14.49 -8.39 -18.42
CA GLU A 66 15.71 -8.25 -19.21
C GLU A 66 16.14 -6.79 -19.25
N ILE A 67 17.42 -6.54 -19.00
CA ILE A 67 18.06 -5.24 -19.17
C ILE A 67 19.26 -5.42 -20.08
N ARG A 68 19.36 -4.58 -21.11
CA ARG A 68 20.54 -4.49 -21.97
C ARG A 68 21.19 -3.14 -21.81
N LEU A 69 22.50 -3.13 -21.60
CA LEU A 69 23.33 -1.93 -21.66
C LEU A 69 24.31 -2.05 -22.82
N TYR A 70 24.44 -0.97 -23.58
CA TYR A 70 25.39 -0.87 -24.68
C TYR A 70 26.36 0.27 -24.41
N PHE A 71 27.65 -0.05 -24.38
CA PHE A 71 28.71 0.92 -24.23
C PHE A 71 29.44 1.07 -25.56
N ASP A 72 29.58 2.30 -26.03
CA ASP A 72 30.39 2.61 -27.21
C ASP A 72 31.89 2.48 -26.91
N ASP A 73 32.29 2.62 -25.63
CA ASP A 73 33.65 2.39 -25.16
C ASP A 73 33.94 0.87 -25.13
N PRO A 74 34.86 0.34 -25.96
CA PRO A 74 35.22 -1.07 -25.90
C PRO A 74 35.89 -1.46 -24.57
N ASN A 75 36.45 -0.50 -23.83
CA ASN A 75 37.07 -0.69 -22.52
C ASN A 75 36.17 -0.26 -21.36
N TRP A 76 34.85 -0.23 -21.57
CA TRP A 76 33.87 0.25 -20.58
C TRP A 76 34.12 -0.28 -19.16
N TYR A 77 34.47 -1.56 -19.02
CA TYR A 77 34.68 -2.17 -17.70
C TYR A 77 35.82 -1.49 -16.94
N ASP A 78 36.99 -1.37 -17.58
CA ASP A 78 38.17 -0.74 -16.98
C ASP A 78 37.92 0.75 -16.71
N THR A 79 37.21 1.43 -17.62
CA THR A 79 36.78 2.82 -17.45
C THR A 79 35.91 2.99 -16.19
N LEU A 80 34.86 2.19 -16.05
CA LEU A 80 33.98 2.23 -14.87
C LEU A 80 34.73 1.79 -13.60
N TYR A 81 35.61 0.79 -13.70
CA TYR A 81 36.35 0.24 -12.56
C TYR A 81 37.39 1.22 -12.02
N ALA A 82 38.14 1.90 -12.89
CA ALA A 82 39.15 2.88 -12.52
C ALA A 82 38.52 4.17 -11.95
N ALA A 83 37.29 4.49 -12.37
CA ALA A 83 36.57 5.67 -11.92
C ALA A 83 35.84 5.49 -10.59
N HIS A 84 35.62 4.25 -10.14
CA HIS A 84 34.94 3.97 -8.88
C HIS A 84 35.85 4.29 -7.70
N ASP A 85 35.42 5.24 -6.86
CA ASP A 85 36.15 5.68 -5.68
C ASP A 85 36.10 4.60 -4.59
N LYS A 86 37.26 4.03 -4.30
CA LYS A 86 37.44 3.00 -3.28
C LYS A 86 37.52 3.57 -1.87
N ASP A 87 37.80 4.87 -1.74
CA ASP A 87 38.06 5.55 -0.48
C ASP A 87 36.90 6.47 -0.05
N ARG A 88 35.83 6.58 -0.86
CA ARG A 88 34.60 7.37 -0.60
C ARG A 88 34.85 8.88 -0.40
N ASN A 89 35.90 9.42 -0.98
CA ASN A 89 36.27 10.83 -0.84
C ASN A 89 35.59 11.73 -1.89
N THR A 90 35.08 11.15 -2.96
CA THR A 90 34.53 11.82 -4.14
C THR A 90 33.28 11.11 -4.66
N LYS A 91 32.40 11.84 -5.35
CA LYS A 91 31.23 11.24 -6.04
C LYS A 91 31.71 10.56 -7.33
N ASP A 92 31.46 9.26 -7.46
CA ASP A 92 31.76 8.49 -8.68
C ASP A 92 31.12 9.15 -9.92
N PRO A 93 31.87 9.34 -11.01
CA PRO A 93 31.33 9.87 -12.25
C PRO A 93 30.45 8.82 -12.96
N TYR A 94 29.52 9.29 -13.80
CA TYR A 94 28.72 8.43 -14.67
C TYR A 94 29.24 8.45 -16.10
N PHE A 95 29.17 7.29 -16.75
CA PHE A 95 29.58 7.09 -18.13
C PHE A 95 28.35 6.81 -19.02
N PRO A 96 28.36 7.25 -20.28
CA PRO A 96 27.22 7.10 -21.16
C PRO A 96 27.08 5.64 -21.59
N ALA A 97 25.86 5.13 -21.52
CA ALA A 97 25.45 3.88 -22.14
C ALA A 97 24.08 4.05 -22.79
N ARG A 98 23.74 3.17 -23.73
CA ARG A 98 22.37 3.02 -24.22
C ARG A 98 21.67 1.90 -23.45
N PHE A 99 20.45 2.14 -23.00
CA PHE A 99 19.64 1.23 -22.19
C PHE A 99 18.45 0.71 -22.99
N VAL A 100 18.18 -0.60 -22.90
CA VAL A 100 17.00 -1.24 -23.49
C VAL A 100 16.34 -2.19 -22.50
N SER A 101 15.04 -2.02 -22.26
CA SER A 101 14.21 -2.95 -21.49
C SER A 101 12.72 -2.75 -21.83
N HIS A 102 11.92 -3.81 -21.86
CA HIS A 102 10.47 -3.75 -22.12
C HIS A 102 10.06 -2.98 -23.39
N GLY A 103 10.87 -3.07 -24.46
CA GLY A 103 10.66 -2.31 -25.69
C GLY A 103 10.94 -0.81 -25.57
N ILE A 104 11.34 -0.31 -24.40
CA ILE A 104 11.80 1.05 -24.18
C ILE A 104 13.30 1.10 -24.43
N GLU A 105 13.70 2.00 -25.32
CA GLU A 105 15.10 2.33 -25.59
C GLU A 105 15.38 3.76 -25.13
N ILE A 106 16.37 3.91 -24.24
CA ILE A 106 16.90 5.22 -23.83
C ILE A 106 18.31 5.31 -24.37
N LYS A 107 18.51 6.20 -25.35
CA LYS A 107 19.74 6.30 -26.14
C LYS A 107 20.97 6.64 -25.32
N ARG A 108 20.78 7.32 -24.19
CA ARG A 108 21.88 7.81 -23.37
C ARG A 108 21.46 7.91 -21.91
N VAL A 109 21.95 7.00 -21.09
CA VAL A 109 21.81 6.97 -19.63
C VAL A 109 23.19 7.10 -19.00
N GLY A 110 23.27 7.60 -17.77
CA GLY A 110 24.46 7.51 -16.96
C GLY A 110 24.57 6.14 -16.31
N VAL A 111 25.71 5.47 -16.44
CA VAL A 111 26.00 4.20 -15.75
C VAL A 111 27.31 4.29 -14.99
N ARG A 112 27.32 3.71 -13.79
CA ARG A 112 28.54 3.55 -12.98
C ARG A 112 28.48 2.29 -12.13
N PHE A 113 29.63 1.87 -11.61
CA PHE A 113 29.64 0.90 -10.52
C PHE A 113 29.18 1.52 -9.20
N LYS A 114 28.70 0.67 -8.30
CA LYS A 114 28.31 1.02 -6.93
C LYS A 114 28.75 -0.05 -5.94
N GLY A 115 28.71 0.32 -4.66
CA GLY A 115 29.03 -0.57 -3.54
C GLY A 115 30.40 -0.26 -2.95
N PHE A 116 30.61 -0.72 -1.72
CA PHE A 116 31.87 -0.57 -1.00
C PHE A 116 32.47 -1.94 -0.73
N SER A 117 31.89 -2.68 0.23
CA SER A 117 32.33 -4.04 0.56
C SER A 117 32.14 -5.03 -0.59
N THR A 118 31.11 -4.86 -1.41
CA THR A 118 30.83 -5.71 -2.58
C THR A 118 31.61 -5.30 -3.83
N PHE A 119 32.31 -4.16 -3.78
CA PHE A 119 33.22 -3.70 -4.83
C PHE A 119 34.68 -4.04 -4.49
N GLY A 120 35.10 -3.77 -3.24
CA GLY A 120 36.41 -4.06 -2.65
C GLY A 120 36.38 -5.23 -1.65
N PHE A 121 37.16 -5.14 -0.57
CA PHE A 121 37.23 -6.13 0.53
C PHE A 121 37.45 -7.58 0.07
N GLY A 122 38.49 -7.81 -0.74
CA GLY A 122 38.85 -9.14 -1.24
C GLY A 122 38.04 -9.57 -2.46
N MET A 123 37.19 -8.70 -3.00
CA MET A 123 36.44 -8.90 -4.23
C MET A 123 36.95 -8.05 -5.39
N GLU A 124 38.13 -7.41 -5.27
CA GLU A 124 38.67 -6.49 -6.28
C GLU A 124 38.79 -7.16 -7.66
N GLY A 125 39.22 -8.42 -7.69
CA GLY A 125 39.34 -9.23 -8.93
C GLY A 125 38.04 -9.88 -9.41
N TRP A 126 36.92 -9.72 -8.70
CA TRP A 126 35.64 -10.30 -9.09
C TRP A 126 34.92 -9.39 -10.09
N VAL A 127 34.68 -9.91 -11.30
CA VAL A 127 34.16 -9.16 -12.46
C VAL A 127 32.72 -8.67 -12.25
N LYS A 128 31.90 -9.42 -11.52
CA LYS A 128 30.48 -9.08 -11.36
C LYS A 128 30.27 -7.99 -10.32
N LYS A 129 30.30 -6.73 -10.76
CA LYS A 129 30.04 -5.55 -9.92
C LYS A 129 28.58 -5.14 -9.95
N SER A 130 28.12 -4.44 -8.90
CA SER A 130 26.80 -3.80 -8.89
C SER A 130 26.83 -2.53 -9.73
N PHE A 131 25.73 -2.24 -10.43
CA PHE A 131 25.59 -1.04 -11.26
C PHE A 131 24.57 -0.07 -10.67
N ARG A 132 24.75 1.21 -10.95
CA ARG A 132 23.70 2.23 -10.86
C ARG A 132 23.46 2.80 -12.24
N ILE A 133 22.18 2.87 -12.61
CA ILE A 133 21.71 3.51 -13.84
C ILE A 133 20.97 4.78 -13.45
N ASP A 134 21.32 5.90 -14.08
CA ASP A 134 20.71 7.21 -13.91
C ASP A 134 20.17 7.68 -15.27
N PHE A 135 18.85 7.65 -15.42
CA PHE A 135 18.18 7.80 -16.72
C PHE A 135 18.17 9.24 -17.21
N ASN A 136 18.16 10.22 -16.30
CA ASN A 136 18.15 11.65 -16.62
C ASN A 136 19.51 12.33 -16.42
N TYR A 137 20.58 11.59 -16.11
CA TYR A 137 21.91 12.16 -15.83
C TYR A 137 22.42 13.15 -16.90
N TYR A 138 22.15 12.88 -18.18
CA TYR A 138 22.58 13.72 -19.30
C TYR A 138 21.51 14.69 -19.81
N ASP A 139 20.38 14.81 -19.11
CA ASP A 139 19.37 15.81 -19.45
C ASP A 139 19.91 17.22 -19.18
N ASN A 140 19.52 18.17 -20.00
CA ASN A 140 19.99 19.57 -19.94
C ASN A 140 18.89 20.55 -19.53
N GLY A 141 17.76 20.05 -19.01
CA GLY A 141 16.61 20.86 -18.58
C GLY A 141 15.76 21.47 -19.69
N THR A 142 16.08 21.25 -20.97
CA THR A 142 15.30 21.81 -22.11
C THR A 142 14.11 20.95 -22.54
N LYS A 143 14.00 19.74 -21.99
CA LYS A 143 12.94 18.76 -22.27
C LYS A 143 12.45 18.16 -20.95
N PRO A 144 11.25 17.54 -20.94
CA PRO A 144 10.83 16.72 -19.81
C PRO A 144 11.91 15.69 -19.45
N GLU A 145 12.07 15.43 -18.15
CA GLU A 145 13.09 14.51 -17.66
C GLU A 145 12.89 13.11 -18.25
N THR A 146 13.99 12.50 -18.69
CA THR A 146 14.05 11.14 -19.20
C THR A 146 13.90 10.17 -18.04
N THR A 147 12.89 9.30 -18.10
CA THR A 147 12.61 8.30 -17.05
C THR A 147 12.38 6.92 -17.67
N PHE A 148 12.56 5.88 -16.85
CA PHE A 148 12.16 4.51 -17.18
C PHE A 148 10.95 4.13 -16.34
N PHE A 149 9.75 4.13 -16.95
CA PHE A 149 8.48 3.99 -16.24
C PHE A 149 8.35 4.94 -15.03
N GLY A 150 8.78 6.20 -15.17
CA GLY A 150 8.79 7.18 -14.08
C GLY A 150 10.02 7.15 -13.18
N LEU A 151 10.81 6.06 -13.18
CA LEU A 151 12.06 5.99 -12.42
C LEU A 151 13.13 6.90 -13.02
N LYS A 152 13.81 7.67 -12.16
CA LYS A 152 15.02 8.42 -12.52
C LYS A 152 16.29 7.60 -12.35
N LYS A 153 16.29 6.65 -11.40
CA LYS A 153 17.43 5.77 -11.12
C LYS A 153 16.98 4.34 -10.85
N LEU A 154 17.86 3.40 -11.16
CA LEU A 154 17.70 1.98 -10.85
C LEU A 154 19.05 1.38 -10.43
N ASP A 155 19.06 0.65 -9.34
CA ASP A 155 20.26 -0.05 -8.84
C ASP A 155 20.20 -1.53 -9.25
N LEU A 156 21.27 -2.05 -9.85
CA LEU A 156 21.42 -3.48 -10.17
C LEU A 156 22.41 -4.11 -9.19
N ASN A 157 21.89 -4.78 -8.17
CA ASN A 157 22.68 -5.45 -7.14
C ASN A 157 23.21 -6.80 -7.64
N ASN A 158 24.50 -7.02 -7.45
CA ASN A 158 25.21 -8.25 -7.85
C ASN A 158 24.99 -9.44 -6.90
N LEU A 159 24.23 -9.26 -5.82
CA LEU A 159 23.84 -10.28 -4.85
C LEU A 159 25.04 -11.00 -4.19
N ALA A 160 26.15 -10.27 -4.02
CA ALA A 160 27.34 -10.77 -3.38
C ALA A 160 27.07 -11.27 -1.95
N LEU A 161 27.79 -12.32 -1.54
CA LEU A 161 27.72 -12.93 -0.19
C LEU A 161 26.37 -13.61 0.15
N ASP A 162 25.46 -13.72 -0.82
CA ASP A 162 24.22 -14.47 -0.67
C ASP A 162 24.20 -15.70 -1.59
N PRO A 163 24.49 -16.92 -1.09
CA PRO A 163 24.41 -18.13 -1.89
C PRO A 163 22.99 -18.47 -2.35
N THR A 164 21.96 -17.85 -1.77
CA THR A 164 20.56 -18.01 -2.20
C THR A 164 20.13 -16.98 -3.23
N LEU A 165 20.82 -15.84 -3.29
CA LEU A 165 20.47 -14.68 -4.12
C LEU A 165 19.09 -14.08 -3.78
N MET A 166 18.48 -14.43 -2.63
CA MET A 166 17.10 -14.12 -2.27
C MET A 166 16.93 -13.26 -1.02
N LYS A 167 17.95 -13.07 -0.18
CA LYS A 167 17.79 -12.47 1.15
C LYS A 167 17.22 -11.05 1.09
N GLU A 168 17.80 -10.20 0.24
CA GLU A 168 17.33 -8.82 0.07
C GLU A 168 15.91 -8.78 -0.50
N LYS A 169 15.62 -9.62 -1.51
CA LYS A 169 14.29 -9.73 -2.13
C LYS A 169 13.23 -10.14 -1.11
N LEU A 170 13.48 -11.20 -0.33
CA LEU A 170 12.55 -11.71 0.67
C LEU A 170 12.34 -10.70 1.81
N PHE A 171 13.42 -10.07 2.28
CA PHE A 171 13.34 -9.05 3.32
C PHE A 171 12.52 -7.84 2.87
N MET A 172 12.84 -7.25 1.71
CA MET A 172 12.16 -6.06 1.21
C MET A 172 10.70 -6.33 0.86
N ASP A 173 10.39 -7.48 0.22
CA ASP A 173 9.00 -7.89 -0.06
C ASP A 173 8.17 -8.00 1.22
N PHE A 174 8.74 -8.58 2.28
CA PHE A 174 8.07 -8.73 3.55
C PHE A 174 7.88 -7.37 4.25
N ALA A 175 8.93 -6.54 4.27
CA ALA A 175 8.92 -5.22 4.89
C ALA A 175 7.87 -4.28 4.29
N ARG A 176 7.65 -4.34 2.97
CA ARG A 176 6.68 -3.52 2.23
C ARG A 176 5.22 -3.71 2.65
N LYS A 177 4.89 -4.72 3.46
CA LYS A 177 3.56 -4.83 4.09
C LYS A 177 3.35 -3.81 5.21
N TYR A 178 4.43 -3.30 5.80
CA TYR A 178 4.41 -2.59 7.08
C TYR A 178 4.98 -1.18 7.00
N VAL A 179 6.01 -0.99 6.17
CA VAL A 179 6.72 0.28 6.04
C VAL A 179 7.11 0.54 4.57
N PRO A 180 7.20 1.81 4.14
CA PRO A 180 7.76 2.14 2.84
C PRO A 180 9.15 1.56 2.66
N ALA A 181 9.32 0.71 1.65
CA ALA A 181 10.59 0.06 1.34
C ALA A 181 10.76 -0.15 -0.17
N PRO A 182 12.00 -0.13 -0.69
CA PRO A 182 12.28 -0.30 -2.11
C PRO A 182 11.71 -1.59 -2.69
N ARG A 183 11.12 -1.51 -3.89
CA ARG A 183 10.76 -2.68 -4.69
C ARG A 183 11.99 -3.36 -5.28
N SER A 184 11.89 -4.66 -5.55
CA SER A 184 12.95 -5.39 -6.24
C SER A 184 12.46 -6.54 -7.11
N VAL A 185 13.14 -6.77 -8.23
CA VAL A 185 12.88 -7.85 -9.20
C VAL A 185 14.16 -8.42 -9.79
N TYR A 186 14.14 -9.69 -10.17
CA TYR A 186 15.27 -10.31 -10.85
C TYR A 186 15.38 -9.84 -12.30
N THR A 187 16.61 -9.63 -12.75
CA THR A 187 16.94 -9.19 -14.11
C THR A 187 18.08 -10.03 -14.69
N ARG A 188 17.94 -10.39 -15.97
CA ARG A 188 19.05 -10.82 -16.81
C ARG A 188 19.71 -9.57 -17.37
N LEU A 189 20.97 -9.36 -17.01
CA LEU A 189 21.75 -8.26 -17.56
C LEU A 189 22.53 -8.74 -18.77
N TYR A 190 22.41 -8.01 -19.88
CA TYR A 190 23.26 -8.15 -21.05
C TYR A 190 24.09 -6.89 -21.23
N ILE A 191 25.39 -7.04 -21.49
CA ILE A 191 26.28 -5.94 -21.85
C ILE A 191 26.76 -6.17 -23.28
N ASN A 192 26.51 -5.24 -24.19
CA ASN A 192 26.87 -5.37 -25.60
C ASN A 192 26.40 -6.71 -26.22
N ASP A 193 25.15 -7.09 -25.93
CA ASP A 193 24.48 -8.35 -26.32
C ASP A 193 25.04 -9.65 -25.71
N GLU A 194 26.08 -9.58 -24.89
CA GLU A 194 26.58 -10.73 -24.13
C GLU A 194 25.88 -10.84 -22.79
N TYR A 195 25.46 -12.06 -22.42
CA TYR A 195 24.87 -12.31 -21.12
C TYR A 195 25.91 -12.09 -20.02
N TYR A 196 25.65 -11.14 -19.14
CA TYR A 196 26.56 -10.74 -18.07
C TYR A 196 26.22 -11.40 -16.74
N GLY A 197 24.94 -11.70 -16.48
CA GLY A 197 24.54 -12.46 -15.31
C GLY A 197 23.16 -12.10 -14.76
N LEU A 198 22.78 -12.78 -13.69
CA LEU A 198 21.57 -12.55 -12.93
C LEU A 198 21.80 -11.45 -11.88
N TYR A 199 20.94 -10.44 -11.88
CA TYR A 199 21.02 -9.29 -10.96
C TYR A 199 19.67 -9.09 -10.27
N LEU A 200 19.69 -8.45 -9.10
CA LEU A 200 18.47 -7.93 -8.48
C LEU A 200 18.39 -6.43 -8.81
N ALA A 201 17.39 -6.04 -9.60
CA ALA A 201 17.07 -4.65 -9.81
C ALA A 201 16.29 -4.13 -8.60
N VAL A 202 16.78 -3.08 -7.97
CA VAL A 202 16.25 -2.48 -6.75
C VAL A 202 15.90 -1.03 -7.04
N GLU A 203 14.69 -0.63 -6.64
CA GLU A 203 14.23 0.74 -6.69
C GLU A 203 15.15 1.67 -5.90
N HIS A 204 15.52 2.80 -6.50
CA HIS A 204 16.41 3.75 -5.85
C HIS A 204 15.64 4.71 -4.94
N ILE A 205 16.11 4.93 -3.70
CA ILE A 205 15.55 5.94 -2.82
C ILE A 205 16.06 7.32 -3.26
N ASP A 206 15.22 8.04 -4.00
CA ASP A 206 15.40 9.45 -4.36
C ASP A 206 14.06 10.21 -4.27
N ASN A 207 14.02 11.43 -4.81
CA ASN A 207 12.80 12.25 -4.84
C ASN A 207 11.61 11.53 -5.51
N THR A 208 11.85 10.64 -6.48
CA THR A 208 10.80 9.85 -7.15
C THR A 208 10.16 8.86 -6.17
N PHE A 209 10.99 8.15 -5.40
CA PHE A 209 10.52 7.25 -4.35
C PHE A 209 9.72 8.03 -3.30
N ILE A 210 10.25 9.17 -2.85
CA ILE A 210 9.54 10.02 -1.90
C ILE A 210 8.19 10.49 -2.46
N GLU A 211 8.16 10.93 -3.72
CA GLU A 211 6.93 11.38 -4.36
C GLU A 211 5.86 10.30 -4.40
N THR A 212 6.27 9.10 -4.80
CA THR A 212 5.40 7.92 -4.94
C THR A 212 4.83 7.44 -3.59
N HIS A 213 5.58 7.61 -2.50
CA HIS A 213 5.18 7.11 -1.17
C HIS A 213 4.58 8.18 -0.24
N PHE A 214 4.98 9.44 -0.38
CA PHE A 214 4.69 10.50 0.59
C PHE A 214 4.08 11.77 -0.03
N GLY A 215 4.08 11.93 -1.35
CA GLY A 215 3.59 13.14 -2.01
C GLY A 215 4.66 14.20 -2.18
N ASP A 216 4.48 15.42 -1.69
CA ASP A 216 5.45 16.48 -1.98
C ASP A 216 6.84 16.23 -1.33
N TYR A 217 7.87 16.12 -2.16
CA TYR A 217 9.26 15.97 -1.73
C TYR A 217 10.01 17.29 -1.60
N LYS A 218 9.52 18.39 -2.21
CA LYS A 218 10.28 19.64 -2.39
C LYS A 218 10.60 20.35 -1.08
N HIS A 219 9.76 20.18 -0.08
CA HIS A 219 9.92 20.79 1.24
C HIS A 219 10.47 19.82 2.31
N GLY A 220 10.86 18.60 1.92
CA GLY A 220 11.43 17.60 2.81
C GLY A 220 12.91 17.34 2.57
N ASN A 221 13.59 16.69 3.51
CA ASN A 221 15.01 16.33 3.40
C ASN A 221 15.20 14.81 3.45
N ILE A 222 16.13 14.29 2.63
CA ILE A 222 16.51 12.88 2.57
C ILE A 222 17.97 12.77 3.04
N TYR A 223 18.19 12.02 4.11
CA TYR A 223 19.52 11.71 4.63
C TYR A 223 19.83 10.24 4.43
N LYS A 224 20.95 9.93 3.79
CA LYS A 224 21.48 8.57 3.73
C LYS A 224 22.42 8.34 4.91
N ALA A 225 22.21 7.27 5.67
CA ALA A 225 23.06 6.90 6.78
C ALA A 225 24.28 6.08 6.35
N GLU A 226 25.46 6.52 6.77
CA GLU A 226 26.73 5.82 6.63
C GLU A 226 27.11 5.09 7.93
N MET A 227 28.28 4.46 7.97
CA MET A 227 28.71 3.69 9.14
C MET A 227 28.76 4.56 10.41
N LEU A 228 28.23 4.04 11.53
CA LEU A 228 28.13 4.74 12.82
C LEU A 228 27.14 5.94 12.84
N ALA A 229 26.20 5.98 11.91
CA ALA A 229 25.05 6.89 11.95
C ALA A 229 24.05 6.48 13.04
N THR A 230 24.37 6.78 14.30
CA THR A 230 23.67 6.23 15.48
C THR A 230 22.47 7.03 15.95
N LEU A 231 22.20 8.17 15.30
CA LEU A 231 21.30 9.23 15.78
C LEU A 231 21.72 9.88 17.11
N SER A 232 23.03 9.91 17.39
CA SER A 232 23.59 10.66 18.52
C SER A 232 23.61 12.16 18.25
N TYR A 233 23.33 12.96 19.28
CA TYR A 233 23.54 14.41 19.24
C TYR A 233 25.01 14.75 19.47
N PHE A 234 25.64 15.42 18.50
CA PHE A 234 27.03 15.86 18.60
C PHE A 234 27.18 17.35 18.90
N GLY A 235 26.09 18.11 18.83
CA GLY A 235 26.07 19.56 18.92
C GLY A 235 25.31 20.20 17.77
N PRO A 236 25.21 21.54 17.76
CA PRO A 236 24.43 22.26 16.76
C PRO A 236 25.17 22.55 15.45
N ASP A 237 26.47 22.22 15.34
CA ASP A 237 27.25 22.42 14.11
C ASP A 237 26.98 21.28 13.11
N PRO A 238 26.41 21.55 11.92
CA PRO A 238 26.16 20.54 10.89
C PRO A 238 27.39 19.72 10.49
N LYS A 239 28.60 20.30 10.57
CA LYS A 239 29.85 19.63 10.16
C LYS A 239 30.15 18.38 10.99
N LEU A 240 29.59 18.29 12.19
CA LEU A 240 29.73 17.12 13.07
C LEU A 240 29.00 15.88 12.52
N TYR A 241 28.14 16.04 11.51
CA TYR A 241 27.29 14.98 10.97
C TYR A 241 27.73 14.51 9.57
N TYR A 242 28.54 15.27 8.82
CA TYR A 242 28.87 15.02 7.40
C TYR A 242 29.58 13.68 7.12
N GLY A 243 30.22 13.06 8.11
CA GLY A 243 30.84 11.74 7.97
C GLY A 243 29.88 10.56 8.24
N PHE A 244 28.74 10.83 8.86
CA PHE A 244 27.76 9.83 9.26
C PHE A 244 26.51 9.86 8.38
N TYR A 245 26.21 11.01 7.78
CA TYR A 245 25.04 11.18 6.95
C TYR A 245 25.38 11.96 5.69
N GLU A 246 24.71 11.63 4.60
CA GLU A 246 24.78 12.35 3.34
C GLU A 246 23.38 12.91 3.00
N LEU A 247 23.25 14.24 2.89
CA LEU A 247 22.04 14.88 2.39
C LEU A 247 21.89 14.59 0.89
N LYS A 248 20.71 14.12 0.45
CA LYS A 248 20.45 13.59 -0.90
C LYS A 248 19.54 14.44 -1.78
N ASN A 249 18.87 15.42 -1.19
CA ASN A 249 18.10 16.44 -1.88
C ASN A 249 18.32 17.78 -1.17
N ASN A 250 17.93 18.89 -1.79
CA ASN A 250 18.16 20.23 -1.25
C ASN A 250 19.64 20.51 -0.88
N GLU A 251 20.58 19.85 -1.58
CA GLU A 251 22.02 19.94 -1.30
C GLU A 251 22.54 21.39 -1.37
N ASP A 252 21.95 22.24 -2.21
CA ASP A 252 22.32 23.66 -2.33
C ASP A 252 21.86 24.50 -1.14
N ILE A 253 20.73 24.13 -0.51
CA ILE A 253 20.24 24.78 0.72
C ILE A 253 21.11 24.34 1.89
N ASN A 254 21.46 23.04 1.92
CA ASN A 254 22.34 22.43 2.93
C ASN A 254 21.88 22.76 4.37
N ASP A 255 20.58 22.66 4.62
CA ASP A 255 19.99 22.85 5.95
C ASP A 255 19.88 21.50 6.67
N TRP A 256 20.57 21.38 7.81
CA TRP A 256 20.66 20.18 8.66
C TRP A 256 19.89 20.34 9.97
N SER A 257 19.18 21.45 10.15
CA SER A 257 18.53 21.80 11.42
C SER A 257 17.53 20.75 11.89
N ASP A 258 16.83 20.10 10.97
CA ASP A 258 15.87 19.04 11.27
C ASP A 258 16.53 17.77 11.84
N LEU A 259 17.63 17.28 11.25
CA LEU A 259 18.37 16.12 11.74
C LEU A 259 19.02 16.42 13.09
N ILE A 260 19.58 17.62 13.24
CA ILE A 260 20.17 18.08 14.50
C ILE A 260 19.09 18.12 15.59
N GLU A 261 17.90 18.62 15.28
CA GLU A 261 16.79 18.66 16.23
C GLU A 261 16.31 17.26 16.62
N LEU A 262 16.17 16.34 15.66
CA LEU A 262 15.81 14.95 15.95
C LEU A 262 16.82 14.29 16.90
N THR A 263 18.12 14.39 16.59
CA THR A 263 19.17 13.80 17.43
C THR A 263 19.21 14.44 18.81
N ARG A 264 19.00 15.76 18.90
CA ARG A 264 18.93 16.51 20.16
C ARG A 264 17.76 16.05 21.04
N VAL A 265 16.55 15.95 20.48
CA VAL A 265 15.35 15.48 21.20
C VAL A 265 15.55 14.03 21.67
N LEU A 266 16.04 13.15 20.79
CA LEU A 266 16.33 11.76 21.16
C LEU A 266 17.38 11.64 22.26
N THR A 267 18.41 12.49 22.26
CA THR A 267 19.54 12.37 23.19
C THR A 267 19.30 13.09 24.52
N LEU A 268 18.67 14.27 24.50
CA LEU A 268 18.65 15.19 25.66
C LEU A 268 17.31 15.28 26.39
N THR A 269 16.19 14.90 25.77
CA THR A 269 14.87 14.97 26.44
C THR A 269 14.80 13.93 27.57
N PRO A 270 14.21 14.20 28.74
CA PRO A 270 13.91 13.17 29.75
C PRO A 270 12.99 12.08 29.17
N LEU A 271 13.03 10.84 29.71
CA LEU A 271 12.26 9.71 29.14
C LEU A 271 10.74 9.92 29.27
N GLU A 272 10.31 10.53 30.37
CA GLU A 272 8.93 10.86 30.70
C GLU A 272 8.32 11.93 29.79
N GLU A 273 9.14 12.82 29.24
CA GLU A 273 8.74 13.88 28.30
C GLU A 273 8.98 13.48 26.84
N LEU A 274 9.73 12.40 26.61
CA LEU A 274 10.16 12.01 25.27
C LEU A 274 8.98 11.82 24.30
N PRO A 275 7.85 11.16 24.68
CA PRO A 275 6.75 10.98 23.74
C PRO A 275 6.17 12.28 23.20
N GLU A 276 5.89 13.24 24.09
CA GLU A 276 5.32 14.53 23.73
C GLU A 276 6.25 15.32 22.78
N LYS A 277 7.57 15.20 22.94
CA LYS A 277 8.54 15.91 22.11
C LYS A 277 8.91 15.16 20.83
N LEU A 278 8.83 13.84 20.82
CA LEU A 278 9.29 13.01 19.70
C LEU A 278 8.20 12.80 18.65
N GLU A 279 6.94 12.56 19.06
CA GLU A 279 5.83 12.28 18.13
C GLU A 279 5.51 13.39 17.12
N PRO A 280 5.73 14.69 17.41
CA PRO A 280 5.57 15.75 16.43
C PRO A 280 6.64 15.75 15.33
N ILE A 281 7.83 15.17 15.58
CA ILE A 281 8.98 15.21 14.66
C ILE A 281 9.42 13.85 14.14
N LEU A 282 8.84 12.75 14.64
CA LEU A 282 9.14 11.39 14.21
C LEU A 282 7.84 10.59 14.06
N ASP A 283 7.71 9.85 12.97
CA ASP A 283 6.72 8.78 12.87
C ASP A 283 7.20 7.58 13.70
N VAL A 284 6.94 7.66 15.02
CA VAL A 284 7.40 6.68 16.01
C VAL A 284 6.89 5.28 15.66
N LYS A 285 5.63 5.15 15.21
CA LYS A 285 5.06 3.84 14.86
C LYS A 285 5.80 3.22 13.69
N SER A 286 5.97 3.94 12.58
CA SER A 286 6.71 3.45 11.42
C SER A 286 8.14 3.04 11.79
N VAL A 287 8.82 3.85 12.60
CA VAL A 287 10.18 3.55 13.08
C VAL A 287 10.25 2.29 13.94
N LEU A 288 9.30 2.09 14.86
CA LEU A 288 9.26 0.88 15.69
C LEU A 288 9.00 -0.38 14.84
N TYR A 289 8.18 -0.29 13.79
CA TYR A 289 7.98 -1.38 12.83
C TYR A 289 9.26 -1.65 12.02
N THR A 290 9.97 -0.61 11.59
CA THR A 290 11.28 -0.77 10.93
C THR A 290 12.29 -1.46 11.84
N LEU A 291 12.38 -1.07 13.13
CA LEU A 291 13.25 -1.74 14.09
C LEU A 291 12.85 -3.21 14.33
N ALA A 292 11.54 -3.48 14.42
CA ALA A 292 11.02 -4.84 14.55
C ALA A 292 11.35 -5.70 13.32
N LEU A 293 11.25 -5.17 12.10
CA LEU A 293 11.65 -5.88 10.87
C LEU A 293 13.14 -6.22 10.86
N LEU A 294 14.00 -5.28 11.25
CA LEU A 294 15.43 -5.51 11.33
C LEU A 294 15.75 -6.61 12.36
N ASP A 295 15.07 -6.62 13.50
CA ASP A 295 15.21 -7.66 14.53
C ASP A 295 14.66 -9.02 14.07
N LEU A 296 13.47 -9.05 13.48
CA LEU A 296 12.80 -10.25 12.99
C LEU A 296 13.73 -11.05 12.06
N PHE A 297 14.37 -10.35 11.11
CA PHE A 297 15.31 -10.95 10.17
C PHE A 297 16.77 -10.95 10.66
N VAL A 298 17.07 -10.42 11.85
CA VAL A 298 18.42 -10.32 12.41
C VAL A 298 19.39 -9.69 11.39
N ASN A 299 18.98 -8.55 10.81
CA ASN A 299 19.81 -7.81 9.87
C ASN A 299 20.77 -6.88 10.63
N LEU A 300 21.95 -7.37 10.99
CA LEU A 300 22.92 -6.59 11.77
C LEU A 300 23.81 -5.66 10.92
N ASP A 301 23.74 -5.72 9.60
CA ASP A 301 24.38 -4.71 8.72
C ASP A 301 23.37 -3.58 8.45
N SER A 302 22.79 -3.05 9.52
CA SER A 302 21.72 -2.06 9.50
C SER A 302 21.78 -1.18 10.77
N TYR A 303 20.71 -0.40 11.04
CA TYR A 303 20.63 0.40 12.27
C TYR A 303 20.89 -0.41 13.55
N ILE A 304 20.32 -1.61 13.69
CA ILE A 304 20.37 -2.40 14.95
C ILE A 304 21.71 -3.11 15.19
N GLY A 305 22.61 -3.08 14.22
CA GLY A 305 23.99 -3.50 14.36
C GLY A 305 24.90 -2.30 14.14
N ASN A 306 25.68 -2.24 13.06
CA ASN A 306 26.69 -1.19 12.86
C ASN A 306 26.17 0.23 12.48
N ALA A 307 24.89 0.53 12.72
CA ALA A 307 24.27 1.84 12.55
C ALA A 307 24.42 2.43 11.15
N ARG A 308 24.01 1.70 10.11
CA ARG A 308 24.11 2.12 8.69
C ARG A 308 22.99 1.53 7.84
N ASN A 309 23.05 1.75 6.53
CA ASN A 309 22.16 1.09 5.55
C ASN A 309 20.68 1.41 5.82
N TYR A 310 20.40 2.68 6.10
CA TYR A 310 19.06 3.23 6.15
C TYR A 310 19.06 4.64 5.60
N TYR A 311 17.88 5.14 5.27
CA TYR A 311 17.66 6.57 5.02
C TYR A 311 16.72 7.14 6.08
N LEU A 312 16.82 8.45 6.29
CA LEU A 312 15.83 9.23 7.00
C LEU A 312 15.19 10.18 5.99
N TYR A 313 13.87 10.22 5.97
CA TYR A 313 13.13 11.22 5.21
C TYR A 313 12.33 12.09 6.17
N ARG A 314 12.59 13.41 6.16
CA ARG A 314 11.77 14.42 6.83
C ARG A 314 10.69 14.88 5.86
N ASN A 315 9.44 14.54 6.13
CA ASN A 315 8.31 14.96 5.30
C ASN A 315 8.04 16.46 5.42
N GLY A 316 7.97 17.16 4.28
CA GLY A 316 7.77 18.61 4.19
C GLY A 316 6.49 19.12 4.84
N GLU A 317 5.39 18.40 4.63
CA GLU A 317 4.04 18.75 5.07
C GLU A 317 3.83 18.41 6.55
N SER A 318 4.19 17.20 6.98
CA SER A 318 3.91 16.73 8.35
C SER A 318 4.97 17.16 9.37
N GLY A 319 6.18 17.50 8.92
CA GLY A 319 7.32 17.79 9.80
C GLY A 319 7.99 16.55 10.40
N LYS A 320 7.49 15.35 10.11
CA LYS A 320 7.96 14.11 10.74
C LYS A 320 9.05 13.40 9.94
N PHE A 321 9.99 12.80 10.64
CA PHE A 321 10.94 11.85 10.11
C PHE A 321 10.34 10.44 10.00
N THR A 322 10.69 9.73 8.93
CA THR A 322 10.48 8.29 8.76
C THR A 322 11.82 7.63 8.44
N MET A 323 12.05 6.40 8.95
CA MET A 323 13.22 5.60 8.63
C MET A 323 12.91 4.63 7.48
N LEU A 324 13.70 4.69 6.41
CA LEU A 324 13.55 3.85 5.21
C LEU A 324 14.66 2.79 5.15
N LEU A 325 14.27 1.56 4.84
CA LEU A 325 15.17 0.41 4.76
C LEU A 325 16.04 0.46 3.50
N TRP A 326 17.30 0.02 3.62
CA TRP A 326 18.23 -0.06 2.49
C TRP A 326 19.21 -1.23 2.68
N ASP A 327 19.66 -1.83 1.58
CA ASP A 327 20.77 -2.81 1.54
C ASP A 327 20.63 -3.97 2.55
N ALA A 328 19.73 -4.91 2.24
CA ALA A 328 19.37 -6.02 3.14
C ALA A 328 19.94 -7.39 2.72
N ASN A 329 21.02 -7.40 1.95
CA ASN A 329 21.65 -8.64 1.48
C ASN A 329 22.24 -9.50 2.62
N LEU A 330 22.56 -8.89 3.77
CA LEU A 330 23.09 -9.57 4.96
C LEU A 330 22.05 -9.84 6.06
N ALA A 331 20.76 -9.78 5.72
CA ALA A 331 19.66 -10.25 6.55
C ALA A 331 19.73 -11.77 6.84
N PHE A 332 18.75 -12.30 7.57
CA PHE A 332 18.68 -13.69 8.02
C PHE A 332 19.87 -14.09 8.92
N GLY A 333 20.33 -13.16 9.76
CA GLY A 333 21.45 -13.39 10.68
C GLY A 333 22.79 -13.61 10.00
N SER A 334 22.96 -13.14 8.76
CA SER A 334 24.16 -13.43 7.95
C SER A 334 25.37 -12.56 8.29
N PHE A 335 25.18 -11.45 9.00
CA PHE A 335 26.26 -10.55 9.41
C PHE A 335 26.86 -10.92 10.78
N TRP A 336 27.55 -12.06 10.82
CA TRP A 336 28.11 -12.65 12.04
C TRP A 336 29.15 -11.78 12.77
N ILE A 337 29.79 -10.82 12.10
CA ILE A 337 30.81 -9.96 12.72
C ILE A 337 30.23 -9.06 13.82
N MET A 338 28.96 -8.64 13.68
CA MET A 338 28.24 -7.85 14.68
C MET A 338 27.46 -8.71 15.67
N MET A 339 27.52 -10.03 15.52
CA MET A 339 26.79 -10.95 16.37
C MET A 339 27.44 -11.07 17.74
N PRO A 340 26.67 -11.01 18.84
CA PRO A 340 27.22 -11.22 20.17
C PRO A 340 27.88 -12.60 20.31
N ARG A 341 29.10 -12.65 20.86
CA ARG A 341 29.91 -13.88 20.97
C ARG A 341 29.23 -15.03 21.73
N ASN A 342 28.28 -14.73 22.61
CA ASN A 342 27.53 -15.71 23.37
C ASN A 342 26.36 -16.34 22.58
N ILE A 343 25.96 -15.73 21.45
CA ILE A 343 24.89 -16.23 20.61
C ILE A 343 25.53 -17.07 19.49
N ARG A 344 25.21 -18.37 19.47
CA ARG A 344 25.73 -19.33 18.48
C ARG A 344 24.77 -19.55 17.32
N ASP A 345 23.49 -19.39 17.59
CA ASP A 345 22.43 -19.54 16.61
C ASP A 345 21.80 -18.16 16.30
N PRO A 346 21.91 -17.66 15.06
CA PRO A 346 21.28 -16.39 14.69
C PRO A 346 19.77 -16.36 14.86
N ALA A 347 19.10 -17.51 14.82
CA ALA A 347 17.67 -17.55 15.08
C ALA A 347 17.29 -17.21 16.55
N GLU A 348 18.23 -17.38 17.48
CA GLU A 348 18.07 -17.13 18.92
C GLU A 348 18.57 -15.73 19.34
N TYR A 349 18.73 -14.81 18.39
CA TYR A 349 19.01 -13.42 18.71
C TYR A 349 17.91 -12.83 19.61
N ASP A 350 18.23 -12.13 20.68
CA ASP A 350 17.21 -11.69 21.64
C ASP A 350 16.21 -10.71 21.00
N VAL A 351 14.99 -10.66 21.52
CA VAL A 351 13.90 -9.80 21.02
C VAL A 351 14.21 -8.31 21.18
N PHE A 352 15.19 -7.98 22.01
CA PHE A 352 15.71 -6.63 22.17
C PHE A 352 17.12 -6.58 21.60
N PRO A 353 17.30 -5.90 20.45
CA PRO A 353 18.63 -5.66 19.95
C PRO A 353 19.47 -4.88 20.98
N PRO A 354 20.79 -5.10 21.01
CA PRO A 354 21.67 -4.46 21.96
C PRO A 354 21.66 -2.95 21.74
N ALA A 355 21.47 -2.19 22.81
CA ALA A 355 21.52 -0.73 22.78
C ALA A 355 22.95 -0.17 22.58
N THR A 356 23.95 -1.05 22.54
CA THR A 356 25.37 -0.72 22.40
C THR A 356 26.02 -1.58 21.34
N LEU A 357 26.90 -0.96 20.55
CA LEU A 357 27.71 -1.70 19.59
C LEU A 357 28.84 -2.41 20.32
N GLN A 358 29.14 -3.63 19.87
CA GLN A 358 30.42 -4.22 20.22
C GLN A 358 31.54 -3.37 19.59
N PRO A 359 32.62 -3.06 20.32
CA PRO A 359 33.71 -2.27 19.76
C PRO A 359 34.29 -3.01 18.56
N ILE A 360 34.12 -2.41 17.37
CA ILE A 360 34.68 -2.92 16.13
C ILE A 360 36.19 -2.64 16.17
N ARG A 361 37.02 -3.62 16.53
CA ARG A 361 38.46 -3.56 16.23
C ARG A 361 38.68 -3.95 14.77
N LEU A 362 38.60 -2.98 13.87
CA LEU A 362 39.19 -3.10 12.54
C LEU A 362 40.65 -2.65 12.63
N GLU A 363 41.59 -3.58 12.79
CA GLU A 363 43.00 -3.27 12.61
C GLU A 363 43.32 -3.38 11.11
N PHE A 364 43.54 -2.24 10.46
CA PHE A 364 44.09 -2.19 9.11
C PHE A 364 45.55 -2.63 9.15
N VAL A 365 45.85 -3.83 8.67
CA VAL A 365 47.22 -4.24 8.37
C VAL A 365 47.56 -3.75 6.95
N PRO A 366 48.69 -3.08 6.73
CA PRO A 366 49.13 -2.72 5.38
C PRO A 366 49.17 -3.96 4.47
N GLY A 367 48.40 -3.95 3.37
CA GLY A 367 48.33 -5.06 2.41
C GLY A 367 46.98 -5.76 2.28
N GLY A 368 45.89 -5.24 2.88
CA GLY A 368 44.52 -5.61 2.50
C GLY A 368 44.03 -7.02 2.90
N LYS A 369 44.71 -7.70 3.84
CA LYS A 369 44.22 -8.97 4.40
C LYS A 369 43.53 -8.75 5.74
N LEU A 370 42.30 -9.25 5.85
CA LEU A 370 41.55 -9.36 7.10
C LEU A 370 42.19 -10.47 7.96
N SER A 371 42.72 -10.14 9.14
CA SER A 371 43.08 -11.14 10.15
C SER A 371 42.36 -10.85 11.46
N LEU A 372 41.80 -11.87 12.09
CA LEU A 372 41.30 -11.78 13.46
C LEU A 372 42.49 -11.52 14.40
N PRO A 373 42.42 -10.53 15.32
CA PRO A 373 43.49 -10.35 16.30
C PRO A 373 43.50 -11.52 17.29
N PRO A 374 44.67 -11.83 17.90
CA PRO A 374 44.74 -12.78 19.01
C PRO A 374 43.87 -12.31 20.19
N PRO A 375 43.43 -13.22 21.08
CA PRO A 375 42.54 -12.86 22.18
C PRO A 375 43.18 -11.78 23.07
N PRO A 376 42.45 -10.71 23.44
CA PRO A 376 43.02 -9.65 24.25
C PRO A 376 43.27 -10.13 25.68
N PRO A 377 44.27 -9.55 26.39
CA PRO A 377 44.43 -9.73 27.83
C PRO A 377 43.20 -9.20 28.58
N ALA A 378 43.03 -9.64 29.83
CA ALA A 378 41.84 -9.44 30.67
C ALA A 378 41.27 -8.01 30.69
N ILE A 379 39.95 -7.94 30.84
CA ILE A 379 38.97 -6.83 30.76
C ILE A 379 39.27 -5.57 31.63
N ASN A 380 40.41 -5.46 32.29
CA ASN A 380 40.65 -4.44 33.33
C ASN A 380 41.44 -3.18 32.88
N GLU A 381 41.54 -2.87 31.59
CA GLU A 381 42.26 -1.68 31.10
C GLU A 381 41.48 -0.77 30.12
N ILE A 382 40.17 -0.54 30.33
CA ILE A 382 39.45 0.54 29.60
C ILE A 382 39.50 1.83 30.43
N LYS A 383 40.22 2.85 29.94
CA LYS A 383 40.42 4.15 30.62
C LYS A 383 39.62 5.33 30.02
N ASP A 384 38.90 5.15 28.92
CA ASP A 384 38.04 6.20 28.32
C ASP A 384 36.64 5.63 27.96
N PRO A 385 35.55 6.12 28.59
CA PRO A 385 34.16 5.73 28.34
C PRO A 385 33.55 6.07 26.97
N SER A 386 34.28 6.70 26.04
CA SER A 386 33.89 6.81 24.62
C SER A 386 33.94 5.47 23.84
N ALA A 387 34.40 4.40 24.50
CA ALA A 387 34.66 3.08 23.92
C ALA A 387 33.44 2.17 23.65
N LEU A 388 32.20 2.66 23.82
CA LEU A 388 30.97 1.97 23.37
C LEU A 388 30.10 2.95 22.58
N VAL A 389 29.87 2.64 21.29
CA VAL A 389 28.95 3.41 20.44
C VAL A 389 27.51 3.04 20.84
N ASN A 390 26.70 4.03 21.21
CA ASN A 390 25.31 3.82 21.64
C ASN A 390 24.36 3.97 20.44
N LEU A 391 23.46 3.00 20.23
CA LEU A 391 22.34 3.13 19.31
C LEU A 391 21.23 3.96 19.99
N VAL A 392 21.32 5.28 19.86
CA VAL A 392 20.51 6.21 20.66
C VAL A 392 19.02 6.01 20.43
N LEU A 393 18.56 5.87 19.19
CA LEU A 393 17.15 5.69 18.87
C LEU A 393 16.58 4.47 19.60
N ILE A 394 17.13 3.27 19.36
CA ILE A 394 16.57 2.03 19.93
C ILE A 394 16.65 2.04 21.47
N LYS A 395 17.77 2.51 22.03
CA LYS A 395 17.97 2.64 23.48
C LYS A 395 16.90 3.50 24.12
N ARG A 396 16.52 4.59 23.45
CA ARG A 396 15.63 5.61 24.00
C ARG A 396 14.17 5.26 23.78
N VAL A 397 13.79 4.82 22.57
CA VAL A 397 12.39 4.47 22.28
C VAL A 397 11.96 3.21 23.00
N LEU A 398 12.81 2.19 23.12
CA LEU A 398 12.45 0.96 23.86
C LEU A 398 12.52 1.10 25.38
N ALA A 399 13.02 2.24 25.89
CA ALA A 399 12.92 2.59 27.31
C ALA A 399 11.57 3.23 27.67
N VAL A 400 10.78 3.64 26.68
CA VAL A 400 9.40 4.12 26.87
C VAL A 400 8.47 2.92 26.78
N GLU A 401 7.74 2.62 27.86
CA GLU A 401 6.94 1.39 27.96
C GLU A 401 5.85 1.29 26.88
N SER A 402 5.16 2.39 26.54
CA SER A 402 4.16 2.40 25.47
C SER A 402 4.75 2.06 24.10
N TYR A 403 5.94 2.57 23.79
CA TYR A 403 6.65 2.29 22.54
C TYR A 403 7.19 0.86 22.48
N LYS A 404 7.71 0.37 23.60
CA LYS A 404 8.12 -1.02 23.73
C LYS A 404 6.96 -1.98 23.46
N LYS A 405 5.75 -1.67 23.96
CA LYS A 405 4.54 -2.46 23.65
C LYS A 405 4.23 -2.44 22.15
N ILE A 406 4.29 -1.29 21.48
CA ILE A 406 4.10 -1.21 20.01
C ILE A 406 5.12 -2.06 19.27
N TYR A 407 6.40 -2.02 19.65
CA TYR A 407 7.46 -2.82 19.05
C TYR A 407 7.22 -4.33 19.19
N LEU A 408 6.85 -4.79 20.39
CA LEU A 408 6.55 -6.20 20.65
C LEU A 408 5.31 -6.67 19.88
N ARG A 409 4.27 -5.83 19.81
CA ARG A 409 3.06 -6.09 19.00
C ARG A 409 3.37 -6.16 17.51
N ALA A 410 4.30 -5.34 17.00
CA ALA A 410 4.74 -5.40 15.61
C ALA A 410 5.42 -6.73 15.29
N LEU A 411 6.31 -7.22 16.17
CA LEU A 411 6.92 -8.55 16.02
C LEU A 411 5.86 -9.67 16.02
N ALA A 412 4.92 -9.63 16.96
CA ALA A 412 3.83 -10.59 17.05
C ALA A 412 2.96 -10.57 15.78
N GLN A 413 2.57 -9.38 15.32
CA GLN A 413 1.82 -9.20 14.09
C GLN A 413 2.53 -9.82 12.88
N MET A 414 3.83 -9.56 12.72
CA MET A 414 4.61 -10.11 11.60
C MET A 414 4.68 -11.65 11.63
N LEU A 415 4.74 -12.25 12.82
CA LEU A 415 4.71 -13.72 12.98
C LEU A 415 3.35 -14.28 12.55
N ARG A 416 2.25 -13.64 12.93
CA ARG A 416 0.90 -14.02 12.49
C ARG A 416 0.66 -13.81 11.00
N GLU A 417 1.25 -12.77 10.42
CA GLU A 417 1.01 -12.32 9.05
C GLU A 417 2.06 -12.82 8.04
N GLY A 418 2.61 -14.01 8.30
CA GLY A 418 3.35 -14.78 7.32
C GLY A 418 4.86 -14.85 7.53
N PHE A 419 5.40 -14.42 8.68
CA PHE A 419 6.75 -14.81 9.10
C PHE A 419 6.74 -16.19 9.76
N ASP A 420 6.36 -17.18 8.98
CA ASP A 420 6.32 -18.58 9.39
C ASP A 420 6.98 -19.46 8.31
N ALA A 421 7.34 -20.68 8.71
CA ALA A 421 8.09 -21.58 7.85
C ALA A 421 7.28 -22.06 6.63
N GLU A 422 5.95 -22.15 6.72
CA GLU A 422 5.09 -22.58 5.61
C GLU A 422 5.03 -21.48 4.55
N THR A 423 4.63 -20.26 4.96
CA THR A 423 4.45 -19.12 4.07
C THR A 423 5.76 -18.72 3.40
N ILE A 424 6.85 -18.56 4.17
CA ILE A 424 8.14 -18.15 3.60
C ILE A 424 8.75 -19.29 2.76
N SER A 425 8.58 -20.56 3.13
CA SER A 425 9.07 -21.67 2.30
C SER A 425 8.39 -21.70 0.93
N ALA A 426 7.07 -21.49 0.87
CA ALA A 426 6.35 -21.42 -0.40
C ALA A 426 6.95 -20.33 -1.30
N ARG A 427 7.23 -19.15 -0.73
CA ARG A 427 7.84 -18.03 -1.45
C ARG A 427 9.28 -18.30 -1.87
N ILE A 428 10.10 -18.91 -1.02
CA ILE A 428 11.47 -19.34 -1.36
C ILE A 428 11.44 -20.30 -2.55
N GLN A 429 10.54 -21.29 -2.56
CA GLN A 429 10.44 -22.26 -3.65
C GLN A 429 9.95 -21.65 -4.96
N GLU A 430 9.03 -20.70 -4.90
CA GLU A 430 8.59 -19.92 -6.07
C GLU A 430 9.78 -19.16 -6.69
N LEU A 431 10.51 -18.38 -5.88
CA LEU A 431 11.68 -17.64 -6.35
C LEU A 431 12.80 -18.56 -6.84
N ALA A 432 13.04 -19.67 -6.14
CA ALA A 432 14.02 -20.67 -6.55
C ALA A 432 13.68 -21.23 -7.93
N SER A 433 12.42 -21.60 -8.15
CA SER A 433 11.94 -22.09 -9.43
C SER A 433 12.09 -21.05 -10.54
N LEU A 434 11.89 -19.77 -10.22
CA LEU A 434 12.08 -18.68 -11.15
C LEU A 434 13.55 -18.51 -11.57
N ILE A 435 14.49 -18.54 -10.62
CA ILE A 435 15.89 -18.14 -10.88
C ILE A 435 16.87 -19.29 -11.11
N ARG A 436 16.54 -20.54 -10.76
CA ARG A 436 17.49 -21.68 -10.72
C ARG A 436 18.32 -21.86 -11.98
N ASP A 437 17.70 -21.85 -13.16
CA ASP A 437 18.42 -22.00 -14.43
C ASP A 437 19.39 -20.83 -14.68
N HIS A 438 19.01 -19.63 -14.24
CA HIS A 438 19.85 -18.44 -14.33
C HIS A 438 21.01 -18.47 -13.33
N VAL A 439 20.82 -19.03 -12.14
CA VAL A 439 21.90 -19.29 -11.18
C VAL A 439 22.94 -20.24 -11.77
N TYR A 440 22.49 -21.35 -12.39
CA TYR A 440 23.41 -22.34 -12.97
C TYR A 440 24.12 -21.87 -14.23
N SER A 441 23.52 -20.92 -14.97
CA SER A 441 24.11 -20.35 -16.18
C SER A 441 24.94 -19.08 -15.93
N ASP A 442 24.93 -18.53 -14.71
CA ASP A 442 25.65 -17.30 -14.39
C ASP A 442 27.17 -17.58 -14.27
N PRO A 443 28.00 -17.00 -15.16
CA PRO A 443 29.42 -17.32 -15.23
C PRO A 443 30.24 -16.63 -14.12
N TYR A 444 29.64 -15.72 -13.35
CA TYR A 444 30.36 -14.83 -12.45
C TYR A 444 29.78 -14.79 -11.04
N LEU A 445 29.11 -15.83 -10.56
CA LEU A 445 28.71 -15.88 -9.14
C LEU A 445 29.93 -15.97 -8.22
N LEU A 446 29.90 -15.21 -7.12
CA LEU A 446 30.94 -15.26 -6.10
C LEU A 446 30.90 -16.56 -5.30
N THR A 447 29.68 -17.01 -4.98
CA THR A 447 29.42 -18.26 -4.26
C THR A 447 29.31 -19.41 -5.26
N PRO A 448 29.88 -20.60 -4.95
CA PRO A 448 29.73 -21.75 -5.83
C PRO A 448 28.25 -22.14 -6.00
N VAL A 449 27.83 -22.42 -7.23
CA VAL A 449 26.46 -22.86 -7.55
C VAL A 449 26.00 -24.09 -6.76
N SER A 450 26.93 -24.94 -6.31
CA SER A 450 26.65 -26.10 -5.47
C SER A 450 26.12 -25.73 -4.08
N GLN A 451 26.29 -24.48 -3.63
CA GLN A 451 25.74 -23.99 -2.37
C GLN A 451 24.30 -23.49 -2.47
N PHE A 452 23.75 -23.31 -3.68
CA PHE A 452 22.41 -22.73 -3.87
C PHE A 452 21.34 -23.55 -3.13
N GLU A 453 21.15 -24.82 -3.49
CA GLU A 453 20.11 -25.69 -2.91
C GLU A 453 20.26 -25.92 -1.38
N PRO A 454 21.45 -26.23 -0.84
CA PRO A 454 21.63 -26.31 0.61
C PRO A 454 21.29 -25.01 1.34
N SER A 455 21.58 -23.86 0.73
CA SER A 455 21.32 -22.55 1.36
C SER A 455 19.83 -22.19 1.38
N LEU A 456 19.04 -22.66 0.41
CA LEU A 456 17.57 -22.51 0.46
C LEU A 456 16.99 -23.19 1.69
N LYS A 457 17.45 -24.41 2.00
CA LYS A 457 17.08 -25.11 3.24
C LYS A 457 17.51 -24.32 4.48
N GLY A 458 18.70 -23.71 4.44
CA GLY A 458 19.20 -22.86 5.50
C GLY A 458 18.28 -21.67 5.84
N LEU A 459 17.72 -21.00 4.82
CA LEU A 459 16.75 -19.92 5.03
C LEU A 459 15.45 -20.41 5.69
N ILE A 460 14.91 -21.53 5.22
CA ILE A 460 13.69 -22.13 5.79
C ILE A 460 13.91 -22.53 7.25
N ASP A 461 15.06 -23.14 7.55
CA ASP A 461 15.43 -23.54 8.91
C ASP A 461 15.70 -22.34 9.83
N PHE A 462 16.22 -21.22 9.30
CA PHE A 462 16.31 -19.97 10.05
C PHE A 462 14.92 -19.46 10.43
N VAL A 463 14.00 -19.32 9.46
CA VAL A 463 12.64 -18.81 9.72
C VAL A 463 11.92 -19.66 10.76
N ARG A 464 11.95 -21.00 10.61
CA ARG A 464 11.29 -21.92 11.55
C ARG A 464 11.78 -21.70 12.98
N ARG A 465 13.11 -21.64 13.18
CA ARG A 465 13.69 -21.46 14.51
C ARG A 465 13.47 -20.06 15.05
N ARG A 466 13.54 -19.04 14.20
CA ARG A 466 13.33 -17.64 14.57
C ARG A 466 11.89 -17.40 15.04
N ALA A 467 10.91 -17.88 14.28
CA ALA A 467 9.50 -17.79 14.65
C ALA A 467 9.21 -18.53 15.97
N ALA A 468 9.71 -19.76 16.14
CA ALA A 468 9.56 -20.52 17.38
C ALA A 468 10.21 -19.80 18.59
N TYR A 469 11.42 -19.26 18.40
CA TYR A 469 12.11 -18.49 19.42
C TYR A 469 11.29 -17.25 19.81
N LEU A 470 10.91 -16.41 18.84
CA LEU A 470 10.16 -15.18 19.09
C LEU A 470 8.82 -15.46 19.77
N ASN A 471 8.01 -16.40 19.29
CA ASN A 471 6.74 -16.78 19.93
C ASN A 471 6.93 -17.14 21.41
N SER A 472 7.98 -17.91 21.74
CA SER A 472 8.26 -18.29 23.14
C SER A 472 8.68 -17.10 24.02
N ARG A 473 9.30 -16.08 23.43
CA ARG A 473 9.77 -14.88 24.14
C ARG A 473 8.66 -13.86 24.29
N LEU A 474 7.88 -13.62 23.24
CA LEU A 474 6.79 -12.65 23.23
C LEU A 474 5.70 -12.98 24.25
N ASN A 475 5.40 -14.27 24.46
CA ASN A 475 4.49 -14.74 25.52
C ASN A 475 4.87 -14.27 26.94
N GLN A 476 6.14 -13.94 27.18
CA GLN A 476 6.62 -13.46 28.49
C GLN A 476 6.27 -11.98 28.74
N PHE A 477 5.86 -11.26 27.68
CA PHE A 477 5.48 -9.85 27.74
C PHE A 477 3.97 -9.64 27.59
N ALA A 478 3.20 -10.71 27.40
CA ALA A 478 1.76 -10.64 27.31
C ALA A 478 1.12 -10.43 28.69
N GLU A 479 0.22 -9.46 28.79
CA GLU A 479 -0.45 -9.09 30.05
C GLU A 479 -1.97 -9.21 29.91
N LYS A 480 -2.67 -9.44 31.02
CA LYS A 480 -4.15 -9.43 31.02
C LYS A 480 -4.75 -8.09 30.55
N SER A 481 -4.01 -7.00 30.72
CA SER A 481 -4.38 -5.66 30.27
C SER A 481 -4.36 -5.49 28.74
N ASP A 482 -3.78 -6.45 28.02
CA ASP A 482 -3.78 -6.50 26.55
C ASP A 482 -5.11 -7.03 25.99
N LEU A 483 -5.95 -7.65 26.81
CA LEU A 483 -7.31 -8.04 26.40
C LEU A 483 -8.21 -6.80 26.38
N LYS A 484 -8.90 -6.59 25.26
CA LYS A 484 -9.75 -5.43 25.00
C LYS A 484 -11.14 -5.86 24.61
N ILE A 485 -12.15 -5.10 25.03
CA ILE A 485 -13.49 -5.25 24.47
C ILE A 485 -13.43 -4.72 23.05
N ASN A 486 -13.82 -5.54 22.07
CA ASN A 486 -13.57 -5.25 20.65
C ASN A 486 -14.84 -4.96 19.87
N GLU A 487 -15.85 -5.80 20.02
CA GLU A 487 -17.11 -5.72 19.31
C GLU A 487 -18.23 -6.20 20.25
N LEU A 488 -19.42 -5.63 20.13
CA LEU A 488 -20.61 -6.15 20.79
C LEU A 488 -21.85 -5.98 19.92
N MET A 489 -22.79 -6.90 20.09
CA MET A 489 -24.12 -6.80 19.52
C MET A 489 -25.14 -6.85 20.66
N VAL A 490 -25.93 -5.78 20.79
CA VAL A 490 -26.90 -5.61 21.88
C VAL A 490 -28.23 -6.30 21.57
N VAL A 491 -28.60 -6.34 20.28
CA VAL A 491 -29.86 -6.93 19.80
C VAL A 491 -29.53 -7.84 18.63
N ASN A 492 -29.39 -9.13 18.90
CA ASN A 492 -29.16 -10.16 17.90
C ASN A 492 -30.49 -10.89 17.63
N SER A 493 -30.85 -11.05 16.38
CA SER A 493 -32.05 -11.79 15.96
C SER A 493 -31.79 -12.74 14.79
N GLY A 494 -30.62 -12.62 14.15
CA GLY A 494 -30.32 -13.43 12.98
C GLY A 494 -28.85 -13.50 12.56
N THR A 495 -27.89 -12.92 13.30
CA THR A 495 -26.50 -12.85 12.81
C THR A 495 -25.65 -14.05 13.24
N LEU A 496 -25.53 -14.27 14.54
CA LEU A 496 -24.71 -15.34 15.11
C LEU A 496 -25.56 -16.09 16.12
N ALA A 497 -25.83 -17.37 15.86
CA ALA A 497 -26.48 -18.22 16.83
C ALA A 497 -25.45 -18.79 17.81
N ASP A 498 -25.87 -19.01 19.05
CA ASP A 498 -25.10 -19.69 20.07
C ASP A 498 -25.04 -21.21 19.83
N ASN A 499 -24.50 -21.98 20.81
CA ASN A 499 -24.42 -23.44 20.69
C ASN A 499 -25.77 -24.16 20.87
N HIS A 500 -26.82 -23.47 21.33
CA HIS A 500 -28.18 -23.96 21.49
C HIS A 500 -29.10 -23.56 20.32
N GLY A 501 -28.63 -22.65 19.46
CA GLY A 501 -29.32 -22.19 18.26
C GLY A 501 -30.10 -20.90 18.47
N ASP A 502 -29.92 -20.25 19.62
CA ASP A 502 -30.55 -19.00 20.01
C ASP A 502 -29.70 -17.80 19.54
N TYR A 503 -30.37 -16.68 19.28
CA TYR A 503 -29.74 -15.45 18.79
C TYR A 503 -29.63 -14.44 19.92
N ASP A 504 -28.53 -14.52 20.66
CA ASP A 504 -28.36 -13.74 21.88
C ASP A 504 -27.42 -12.55 21.73
N PRO A 505 -27.57 -11.50 22.58
CA PRO A 505 -26.58 -10.45 22.66
C PRO A 505 -25.21 -11.04 22.98
N TRP A 506 -24.16 -10.53 22.36
CA TRP A 506 -22.81 -11.04 22.55
C TRP A 506 -21.79 -9.91 22.63
N VAL A 507 -20.65 -10.23 23.23
CA VAL A 507 -19.46 -9.39 23.26
C VAL A 507 -18.25 -10.19 22.84
N GLU A 508 -17.34 -9.52 22.15
CA GLU A 508 -16.06 -10.05 21.75
C GLU A 508 -14.93 -9.39 22.53
N ILE A 509 -14.02 -10.22 23.04
CA ILE A 509 -12.75 -9.83 23.63
C ILE A 509 -11.62 -10.14 22.65
N TYR A 510 -10.81 -9.14 22.31
CA TYR A 510 -9.65 -9.25 21.43
C TYR A 510 -8.35 -9.18 22.22
N ASN A 511 -7.37 -10.00 21.85
CA ASN A 511 -6.01 -9.90 22.39
C ASN A 511 -5.11 -9.02 21.51
N LEU A 512 -4.91 -7.79 21.97
CA LEU A 512 -4.01 -6.82 21.34
C LEU A 512 -2.53 -7.06 21.73
N GLY A 513 -2.26 -8.01 22.61
CA GLY A 513 -0.94 -8.24 23.20
C GLY A 513 0.05 -8.88 22.24
N PRO A 514 1.33 -8.96 22.64
CA PRO A 514 2.37 -9.60 21.83
C PRO A 514 2.36 -11.13 21.89
N GLY A 515 1.54 -11.75 22.73
CA GLY A 515 1.48 -13.21 22.87
C GLY A 515 0.24 -13.70 23.61
N LEU A 516 0.25 -14.97 23.96
CA LEU A 516 -0.87 -15.69 24.59
C LEU A 516 -1.21 -15.12 25.97
N VAL A 517 -2.48 -14.76 26.15
CA VAL A 517 -3.03 -14.31 27.45
C VAL A 517 -4.05 -15.32 27.96
N LYS A 518 -3.89 -15.77 29.21
CA LYS A 518 -4.89 -16.58 29.90
C LYS A 518 -5.85 -15.71 30.70
N THR A 519 -7.15 -15.97 30.59
CA THR A 519 -8.19 -15.28 31.37
C THR A 519 -8.07 -15.58 32.87
N ILE A 520 -7.54 -16.76 33.22
CA ILE A 520 -7.24 -17.18 34.60
C ILE A 520 -5.76 -17.57 34.73
N SER A 521 -5.09 -17.08 35.78
CA SER A 521 -3.71 -17.47 36.13
C SER A 521 -3.49 -17.49 37.63
N GLN A 522 -2.54 -18.30 38.10
CA GLN A 522 -2.16 -18.36 39.51
C GLN A 522 -0.96 -17.48 39.80
N SER A 523 -0.99 -16.75 40.91
CA SER A 523 0.15 -16.00 41.45
C SER A 523 0.44 -16.43 42.88
N LEU A 524 1.71 -16.60 43.22
CA LEU A 524 2.18 -16.94 44.57
C LEU A 524 2.53 -15.67 45.32
N LYS A 525 1.78 -15.33 46.37
CA LYS A 525 2.09 -14.21 47.27
C LYS A 525 2.05 -14.69 48.72
N ASN A 526 3.11 -14.41 49.49
CA ASN A 526 3.21 -14.82 50.89
C ASN A 526 2.91 -16.32 51.14
N ARG A 527 3.39 -17.20 50.25
CA ARG A 527 3.12 -18.66 50.27
C ARG A 527 1.64 -19.05 50.10
N SER A 528 0.78 -18.14 49.67
CA SER A 528 -0.62 -18.40 49.31
C SER A 528 -0.80 -18.25 47.79
N ILE A 529 -1.58 -19.13 47.19
CA ILE A 529 -1.96 -19.07 45.77
C ILE A 529 -3.16 -18.14 45.65
N VAL A 530 -3.04 -17.11 44.81
CA VAL A 530 -4.14 -16.21 44.44
C VAL A 530 -4.45 -16.42 42.97
N ASN A 531 -5.73 -16.65 42.64
CA ASN A 531 -6.18 -16.70 41.27
C ASN A 531 -6.43 -15.27 40.76
N ILE A 532 -5.67 -14.87 39.75
CA ILE A 532 -5.86 -13.66 38.96
C ILE A 532 -6.78 -14.04 37.80
N CYS A 533 -7.98 -13.47 37.79
CA CYS A 533 -9.08 -13.75 36.89
C CYS A 533 -9.56 -12.45 36.23
N LEU A 534 -10.19 -12.58 35.08
CA LEU A 534 -10.95 -11.52 34.43
C LEU A 534 -12.43 -11.59 34.77
N PHE A 535 -13.06 -10.43 34.80
CA PHE A 535 -14.47 -10.27 35.11
C PHE A 535 -15.11 -9.27 34.16
N LEU A 536 -16.36 -9.52 33.83
CA LEU A 536 -17.19 -8.64 33.03
C LEU A 536 -18.38 -8.15 33.87
N THR A 537 -18.72 -6.88 33.74
CA THR A 537 -19.88 -6.28 34.41
C THR A 537 -20.45 -5.13 33.58
N ASP A 538 -21.76 -4.95 33.65
CA ASP A 538 -22.51 -3.77 33.19
C ASP A 538 -22.66 -2.70 34.30
N ASP A 539 -22.28 -3.03 35.54
CA ASP A 539 -22.34 -2.16 36.71
C ASP A 539 -20.93 -2.06 37.35
N PRO A 540 -20.25 -0.89 37.26
CA PRO A 540 -18.91 -0.72 37.79
C PRO A 540 -18.86 -0.77 39.33
N SER A 541 -20.00 -0.70 40.02
CA SER A 541 -20.08 -0.92 41.48
C SER A 541 -19.96 -2.39 41.87
N VAL A 542 -20.11 -3.31 40.90
CA VAL A 542 -19.98 -4.77 41.07
C VAL A 542 -18.90 -5.32 40.10
N PRO A 543 -17.61 -5.01 40.30
CA PRO A 543 -16.54 -5.38 39.37
C PRO A 543 -16.31 -6.90 39.23
N ASN A 544 -16.96 -7.70 40.06
CA ASN A 544 -16.87 -9.15 40.08
C ASN A 544 -18.16 -9.86 39.65
N LYS A 545 -19.07 -9.15 38.95
CA LYS A 545 -20.40 -9.64 38.58
C LYS A 545 -20.36 -10.99 37.86
N TRP A 546 -19.53 -11.13 36.83
CA TRP A 546 -19.32 -12.40 36.14
C TRP A 546 -17.83 -12.63 35.89
N ARG A 547 -17.31 -13.78 36.33
CA ARG A 547 -15.93 -14.19 36.06
C ARG A 547 -15.89 -14.84 34.67
N LEU A 548 -14.96 -14.40 33.83
CA LEU A 548 -14.79 -14.99 32.50
C LEU A 548 -14.38 -16.47 32.57
N PRO A 549 -14.76 -17.28 31.55
CA PRO A 549 -14.38 -18.69 31.46
C PRO A 549 -12.86 -18.85 31.36
N ASP A 550 -12.34 -20.02 31.79
CA ASP A 550 -10.91 -20.33 31.67
C ASP A 550 -10.57 -20.58 30.19
N ARG A 551 -9.87 -19.62 29.59
CA ARG A 551 -9.51 -19.60 28.17
C ARG A 551 -8.10 -19.05 28.00
N SER A 552 -7.44 -19.48 26.93
CA SER A 552 -6.19 -18.90 26.44
C SER A 552 -6.47 -18.25 25.10
N ILE A 553 -6.16 -16.97 24.98
CA ILE A 553 -6.39 -16.17 23.78
C ILE A 553 -5.00 -15.83 23.23
N ASP A 554 -4.66 -16.38 22.06
CA ASP A 554 -3.41 -16.05 21.37
C ASP A 554 -3.40 -14.58 20.92
N ASP A 555 -2.23 -14.04 20.59
CA ASP A 555 -2.15 -12.68 20.05
C ASP A 555 -2.97 -12.57 18.77
N GLY A 556 -3.68 -11.45 18.59
CA GLY A 556 -4.56 -11.24 17.43
C GLY A 556 -5.81 -12.13 17.38
N ALA A 557 -6.06 -12.97 18.40
CA ALA A 557 -7.23 -13.82 18.46
C ALA A 557 -8.39 -13.17 19.23
N PHE A 558 -9.58 -13.73 19.01
CA PHE A 558 -10.86 -13.24 19.53
C PHE A 558 -11.52 -14.30 20.41
N MET A 559 -12.29 -13.85 21.40
CA MET A 559 -13.12 -14.69 22.26
C MET A 559 -14.52 -14.08 22.33
N ILE A 560 -15.52 -14.84 21.88
CA ILE A 560 -16.93 -14.45 21.92
C ILE A 560 -17.54 -14.95 23.24
N LEU A 561 -18.40 -14.12 23.84
CA LEU A 561 -19.14 -14.39 25.07
C LEU A 561 -20.59 -13.96 24.89
N TRP A 562 -21.52 -14.76 25.40
CA TRP A 562 -22.96 -14.50 25.34
C TRP A 562 -23.42 -13.74 26.58
N LEU A 563 -24.16 -12.65 26.37
CA LEU A 563 -24.67 -11.76 27.41
C LEU A 563 -26.20 -11.83 27.41
N ASP A 564 -26.74 -12.98 27.81
CA ASP A 564 -28.15 -13.38 27.68
C ASP A 564 -28.88 -13.51 29.02
N GLY A 565 -28.17 -13.74 30.12
CA GLY A 565 -28.79 -14.08 31.41
C GLY A 565 -28.97 -15.58 31.63
N GLU A 566 -28.32 -16.43 30.82
CA GLU A 566 -28.56 -17.87 30.74
C GLU A 566 -27.33 -18.70 31.11
N PRO A 567 -26.74 -18.53 32.31
CA PRO A 567 -25.49 -19.19 32.71
C PRO A 567 -25.61 -20.72 32.88
N HIS A 568 -26.79 -21.28 32.62
CA HIS A 568 -27.05 -22.72 32.63
C HIS A 568 -26.70 -23.39 31.30
N GLU A 569 -26.50 -22.61 30.24
CA GLU A 569 -26.17 -23.07 28.88
C GLU A 569 -24.68 -23.31 28.68
N GLY A 570 -23.83 -22.57 29.39
CA GLY A 570 -22.38 -22.73 29.27
C GLY A 570 -21.59 -21.79 30.15
N ASP A 571 -20.27 -21.98 30.21
CA ASP A 571 -19.37 -21.08 30.94
C ASP A 571 -19.08 -19.78 30.18
N ASP A 572 -19.46 -19.72 28.91
CA ASP A 572 -19.44 -18.58 28.00
C ASP A 572 -20.75 -17.76 27.99
N HIS A 573 -21.78 -18.18 28.74
CA HIS A 573 -23.04 -17.47 28.92
C HIS A 573 -23.09 -16.70 30.24
N ALA A 574 -23.37 -15.39 30.17
CA ALA A 574 -23.34 -14.50 31.32
C ALA A 574 -24.65 -14.53 32.11
N PRO A 575 -24.62 -14.26 33.43
CA PRO A 575 -25.82 -14.15 34.25
C PRO A 575 -26.56 -12.80 34.09
N PHE A 576 -26.33 -12.07 33.01
CA PHE A 576 -26.96 -10.78 32.73
C PHE A 576 -26.99 -10.47 31.23
N THR A 577 -27.90 -9.57 30.83
CA THR A 577 -28.04 -9.09 29.45
C THR A 577 -27.69 -7.61 29.31
N LEU A 578 -27.29 -7.21 28.09
CA LEU A 578 -27.12 -5.80 27.72
C LEU A 578 -28.47 -5.08 27.59
N ASN A 579 -28.47 -3.75 27.73
CA ASN A 579 -29.67 -2.92 27.60
C ASN A 579 -29.82 -2.40 26.15
N PRO A 580 -30.88 -2.76 25.41
CA PRO A 580 -31.11 -2.28 24.04
C PRO A 580 -31.19 -0.76 23.89
N ALA A 581 -31.54 -0.03 24.94
CA ALA A 581 -31.58 1.43 24.95
C ALA A 581 -30.19 2.09 25.10
N GLY A 582 -29.12 1.31 25.23
CA GLY A 582 -27.76 1.78 25.48
C GLY A 582 -27.32 1.55 26.94
N GLY A 583 -26.00 1.54 27.15
CA GLY A 583 -25.41 1.21 28.45
C GLY A 583 -23.89 1.24 28.43
N SER A 584 -23.28 0.62 29.45
CA SER A 584 -21.84 0.45 29.53
C SER A 584 -21.48 -0.98 29.88
N LEU A 585 -20.28 -1.40 29.49
CA LEU A 585 -19.70 -2.70 29.80
C LEU A 585 -18.24 -2.49 30.22
N TYR A 586 -17.80 -3.23 31.23
CA TYR A 586 -16.50 -3.07 31.87
C TYR A 586 -15.81 -4.41 32.01
N LEU A 587 -14.53 -4.46 31.62
CA LEU A 587 -13.63 -5.59 31.81
C LEU A 587 -12.69 -5.27 32.98
N TYR A 588 -12.78 -6.06 34.04
CA TYR A 588 -11.93 -5.95 35.23
C TYR A 588 -10.99 -7.15 35.36
N MET A 589 -9.87 -6.93 36.03
CA MET A 589 -9.01 -7.98 36.58
C MET A 589 -8.98 -7.85 38.09
N ASN A 590 -9.01 -8.97 38.82
CA ASN A 590 -8.63 -8.93 40.23
C ASN A 590 -7.11 -9.03 40.40
N ASP A 591 -6.56 -8.31 41.36
CA ASP A 591 -5.21 -8.49 41.84
C ASP A 591 -5.21 -8.59 43.37
N THR A 592 -4.03 -8.52 43.98
CA THR A 592 -3.91 -8.63 45.44
C THR A 592 -4.39 -7.39 46.21
N SER A 593 -4.74 -6.32 45.51
CA SER A 593 -5.15 -5.03 46.03
C SER A 593 -6.64 -4.73 45.74
N GLY A 594 -7.31 -5.51 44.90
CA GLY A 594 -8.73 -5.36 44.59
C GLY A 594 -9.04 -5.70 43.14
N TYR A 595 -9.94 -4.92 42.52
CA TYR A 595 -10.28 -5.02 41.10
C TYR A 595 -9.75 -3.79 40.36
N THR A 596 -9.05 -4.03 39.26
CA THR A 596 -8.46 -3.02 38.38
C THR A 596 -9.19 -3.06 37.03
N LEU A 597 -9.68 -1.91 36.58
CA LEU A 597 -10.32 -1.78 35.27
C LEU A 597 -9.27 -1.96 34.17
N ILE A 598 -9.54 -2.86 33.21
CA ILE A 598 -8.70 -3.08 32.02
C ILE A 598 -9.20 -2.30 30.82
N ASP A 599 -10.51 -2.37 30.58
CA ASP A 599 -11.15 -1.73 29.45
C ASP A 599 -12.64 -1.50 29.72
N SER A 600 -13.23 -0.56 29.01
CA SER A 600 -14.67 -0.32 29.06
C SER A 600 -15.19 0.24 27.74
N VAL A 601 -16.50 0.09 27.56
CA VAL A 601 -17.25 0.67 26.45
C VAL A 601 -18.54 1.26 26.98
N SER A 602 -18.90 2.42 26.45
CA SER A 602 -20.26 2.96 26.53
C SER A 602 -20.87 2.85 25.14
N TYR A 603 -21.95 2.09 25.01
CA TYR A 603 -22.59 1.78 23.75
C TYR A 603 -23.95 2.48 23.63
N PRO A 604 -24.32 2.98 22.44
CA PRO A 604 -25.61 3.62 22.21
C PRO A 604 -26.74 2.57 22.13
N SER A 605 -27.98 3.06 22.05
CA SER A 605 -29.07 2.22 21.55
C SER A 605 -28.72 1.72 20.15
N SER A 606 -28.92 0.45 19.88
CA SER A 606 -28.55 -0.18 18.61
C SER A 606 -29.77 -0.78 17.94
N GLU A 607 -29.80 -0.72 16.61
CA GLU A 607 -30.78 -1.46 15.81
C GLU A 607 -30.49 -2.96 15.88
N THR A 608 -31.50 -3.77 15.57
CA THR A 608 -31.38 -5.22 15.46
C THR A 608 -30.28 -5.60 14.46
N ASP A 609 -29.49 -6.61 14.79
CA ASP A 609 -28.44 -7.19 13.94
C ASP A 609 -27.34 -6.19 13.53
N THR A 610 -27.16 -5.14 14.33
CA THR A 610 -26.11 -4.13 14.17
C THR A 610 -25.11 -4.25 15.31
N SER A 611 -23.82 -4.34 14.98
CA SER A 611 -22.75 -4.37 15.98
C SER A 611 -22.05 -3.03 16.15
N PHE A 612 -21.56 -2.82 17.36
CA PHE A 612 -20.77 -1.67 17.77
C PHE A 612 -19.37 -2.15 18.13
N GLY A 613 -18.36 -1.66 17.42
CA GLY A 613 -17.00 -2.18 17.51
C GLY A 613 -15.92 -1.11 17.42
N ARG A 614 -14.70 -1.49 17.83
CA ARG A 614 -13.49 -0.68 17.66
C ARG A 614 -12.94 -0.87 16.25
N TYR A 615 -12.64 0.22 15.57
CA TYR A 615 -11.90 0.15 14.31
C TYR A 615 -10.69 1.10 14.33
N PRO A 616 -9.45 0.59 14.22
CA PRO A 616 -9.05 -0.83 14.16
C PRO A 616 -9.27 -1.59 15.48
N ASP A 617 -9.15 -2.93 15.46
CA ASP A 617 -9.38 -3.79 16.63
C ASP A 617 -8.52 -3.41 17.85
N GLY A 618 -9.11 -3.46 19.04
CA GLY A 618 -8.44 -3.24 20.34
C GLY A 618 -7.94 -1.82 20.65
N GLU A 619 -7.64 -0.99 19.64
CA GLU A 619 -7.08 0.36 19.81
C GLU A 619 -7.97 1.47 19.22
N GLY A 620 -8.87 1.11 18.31
CA GLY A 620 -9.69 2.02 17.54
C GLY A 620 -10.80 2.72 18.31
N SER A 621 -11.36 3.74 17.65
CA SER A 621 -12.57 4.42 18.14
C SER A 621 -13.78 3.50 18.00
N TRP A 622 -14.67 3.56 18.98
CA TRP A 622 -15.95 2.87 18.94
C TRP A 622 -16.89 3.47 17.90
N ARG A 623 -17.52 2.62 17.10
CA ARG A 623 -18.49 3.01 16.07
C ARG A 623 -19.39 1.84 15.70
N ILE A 624 -20.51 2.17 15.06
CA ILE A 624 -21.32 1.17 14.37
C ILE A 624 -20.51 0.64 13.17
N LEU A 625 -20.39 -0.68 13.05
CA LEU A 625 -19.64 -1.31 11.98
C LEU A 625 -20.48 -1.35 10.70
N SER A 626 -20.15 -0.50 9.74
CA SER A 626 -20.83 -0.42 8.44
C SER A 626 -20.55 -1.63 7.54
N GLY A 627 -19.51 -2.43 7.83
CA GLY A 627 -19.27 -3.73 7.20
C GLY A 627 -20.19 -4.84 7.71
N GLY A 628 -21.02 -4.55 8.72
CA GLY A 628 -21.79 -5.53 9.45
C GLY A 628 -21.00 -6.18 10.58
N PRO A 629 -21.61 -7.14 11.31
CA PRO A 629 -20.99 -7.81 12.44
C PRO A 629 -19.87 -8.76 12.02
N THR A 630 -18.81 -8.83 12.82
CA THR A 630 -17.58 -9.57 12.53
C THR A 630 -17.15 -10.53 13.63
N PRO A 631 -18.07 -11.33 14.23
CA PRO A 631 -17.73 -12.19 15.35
C PRO A 631 -16.61 -13.19 15.00
N GLY A 632 -15.56 -13.19 15.81
CA GLY A 632 -14.40 -14.08 15.68
C GLY A 632 -13.40 -13.62 14.62
N GLY A 633 -13.53 -12.42 14.07
CA GLY A 633 -12.66 -11.90 13.03
C GLY A 633 -12.42 -10.38 13.13
N PRO A 634 -11.50 -9.83 12.32
CA PRO A 634 -11.20 -8.41 12.37
C PRO A 634 -12.40 -7.53 12.02
N ASN A 635 -12.61 -6.46 12.79
CA ASN A 635 -13.70 -5.52 12.53
C ASN A 635 -13.55 -4.87 11.15
N VAL A 636 -14.65 -4.83 10.40
CA VAL A 636 -14.70 -4.18 9.09
C VAL A 636 -15.53 -2.90 9.18
N HIS A 637 -14.89 -1.78 8.91
CA HIS A 637 -15.58 -0.52 8.68
C HIS A 637 -15.39 -0.09 7.24
N VAL A 638 -16.51 0.00 6.51
CA VAL A 638 -16.54 0.67 5.22
C VAL A 638 -16.83 2.14 5.52
N ASP A 639 -15.80 2.97 5.51
CA ASP A 639 -16.04 4.41 5.53
C ASP A 639 -16.98 4.72 4.34
N PRO A 640 -18.13 5.38 4.57
CA PRO A 640 -19.05 5.67 3.49
C PRO A 640 -18.27 6.45 2.44
N THR A 641 -18.10 5.84 1.27
CA THR A 641 -17.49 6.54 0.14
C THR A 641 -18.33 7.79 -0.06
N PRO A 642 -17.76 9.00 0.01
CA PRO A 642 -18.56 10.21 -0.19
C PRO A 642 -19.32 10.04 -1.50
N LYS A 643 -20.67 10.08 -1.47
CA LYS A 643 -21.48 10.03 -2.69
C LYS A 643 -21.47 11.37 -3.43
N VAL A 644 -20.35 12.10 -3.33
CA VAL A 644 -20.10 13.29 -4.14
C VAL A 644 -19.51 12.80 -5.45
N VAL A 645 -20.22 13.05 -6.54
CA VAL A 645 -19.81 12.66 -7.88
C VAL A 645 -19.60 13.89 -8.75
N ILE A 646 -18.83 13.73 -9.81
CA ILE A 646 -18.78 14.68 -10.92
C ILE A 646 -20.09 14.53 -11.68
N ASN A 647 -20.91 15.58 -11.72
CA ASN A 647 -22.26 15.54 -12.25
C ASN A 647 -22.38 16.11 -13.67
N GLU A 648 -21.69 17.21 -13.95
CA GLU A 648 -21.76 17.89 -15.24
C GLU A 648 -20.45 18.63 -15.54
N ILE A 649 -20.03 18.65 -16.81
CA ILE A 649 -18.79 19.28 -17.29
C ILE A 649 -19.10 20.14 -18.52
N MET A 650 -18.55 21.35 -18.55
CA MET A 650 -18.52 22.21 -19.73
C MET A 650 -17.08 22.61 -20.06
N ALA A 651 -16.45 21.94 -21.04
CA ALA A 651 -15.06 22.22 -21.45
C ALA A 651 -14.94 23.15 -22.68
N ARG A 652 -16.07 23.74 -23.13
CA ARG A 652 -16.10 24.78 -24.18
C ARG A 652 -17.25 25.75 -23.92
N ASN A 653 -17.16 26.52 -22.85
CA ASN A 653 -18.15 27.55 -22.56
C ASN A 653 -17.92 28.81 -23.41
N ARG A 654 -18.93 29.26 -24.17
CA ARG A 654 -18.85 30.52 -24.93
C ARG A 654 -19.95 31.50 -24.60
N ARG A 655 -21.10 31.02 -24.12
CA ARG A 655 -22.25 31.88 -23.82
C ARG A 655 -23.17 31.39 -22.70
N THR A 656 -22.99 30.19 -22.16
CA THR A 656 -24.01 29.54 -21.31
C THR A 656 -23.97 30.07 -19.89
N LEU A 657 -22.87 29.83 -19.18
CA LEU A 657 -22.68 30.28 -17.82
C LEU A 657 -21.60 31.37 -17.78
N ARG A 658 -21.96 32.60 -17.41
CA ARG A 658 -21.01 33.70 -17.34
C ARG A 658 -20.29 33.69 -15.99
N GLY A 659 -18.96 33.73 -16.02
CA GLY A 659 -18.12 33.78 -14.84
C GLY A 659 -18.18 35.14 -14.10
N PRO A 660 -17.63 35.22 -12.87
CA PRO A 660 -17.65 36.42 -12.03
C PRO A 660 -16.97 37.64 -12.66
N ASP A 661 -15.89 37.43 -13.42
CA ASP A 661 -15.16 38.47 -14.18
C ASP A 661 -15.86 38.87 -15.49
N GLY A 662 -16.99 38.24 -15.78
CA GLY A 662 -17.77 38.48 -16.98
C GLY A 662 -17.33 37.71 -18.22
N THR A 663 -16.38 36.78 -18.09
CA THR A 663 -15.96 35.83 -19.13
C THR A 663 -16.83 34.58 -19.14
N TYR A 664 -16.49 33.60 -19.98
CA TYR A 664 -17.19 32.31 -20.07
C TYR A 664 -16.17 31.18 -19.87
N PRO A 665 -15.69 30.95 -18.63
CA PRO A 665 -14.73 29.89 -18.34
C PRO A 665 -15.40 28.52 -18.42
N ASP A 666 -14.58 27.50 -18.60
CA ASP A 666 -15.04 26.12 -18.45
C ASP A 666 -15.45 25.89 -16.99
N TRP A 667 -16.30 24.89 -16.75
CA TRP A 667 -16.77 24.60 -15.40
C TRP A 667 -17.05 23.12 -15.20
N ILE A 668 -16.98 22.74 -13.93
CA ILE A 668 -17.19 21.41 -13.39
C ILE A 668 -18.29 21.54 -12.34
N GLU A 669 -19.22 20.60 -12.33
CA GLU A 669 -20.23 20.49 -11.28
C GLU A 669 -20.04 19.21 -10.48
N LEU A 670 -20.05 19.33 -9.15
CA LEU A 670 -20.18 18.22 -8.23
C LEU A 670 -21.61 18.12 -7.71
N TYR A 671 -22.09 16.90 -7.47
CA TYR A 671 -23.39 16.63 -6.87
C TYR A 671 -23.27 15.65 -5.72
N ASN A 672 -23.90 15.96 -4.59
CA ASN A 672 -23.99 15.02 -3.46
C ASN A 672 -25.21 14.11 -3.64
N ALA A 673 -24.98 12.90 -4.14
CA ALA A 673 -25.99 11.84 -4.28
C ALA A 673 -26.25 11.06 -2.97
N GLY A 674 -25.68 11.50 -1.85
CA GLY A 674 -25.90 10.95 -0.51
C GLY A 674 -27.04 11.62 0.23
N ASP A 675 -27.27 11.15 1.45
CA ASP A 675 -28.29 11.62 2.40
C ASP A 675 -27.70 12.45 3.56
N THR A 676 -26.37 12.62 3.59
CA THR A 676 -25.65 13.40 4.60
C THR A 676 -24.77 14.50 3.97
N PRO A 677 -24.55 15.65 4.65
CA PRO A 677 -23.62 16.67 4.17
C PRO A 677 -22.19 16.13 4.06
N VAL A 678 -21.48 16.51 3.00
CA VAL A 678 -20.08 16.13 2.76
C VAL A 678 -19.19 17.35 2.82
N ASP A 679 -18.20 17.31 3.71
CA ASP A 679 -17.16 18.34 3.79
C ASP A 679 -16.05 18.03 2.78
N LEU A 680 -15.89 18.89 1.77
CA LEU A 680 -14.90 18.78 0.71
C LEU A 680 -13.52 19.33 1.11
N SER A 681 -13.39 19.94 2.30
CA SER A 681 -12.14 20.55 2.75
C SER A 681 -10.95 19.60 2.60
N GLY A 682 -9.90 20.06 1.91
CA GLY A 682 -8.69 19.29 1.71
C GLY A 682 -8.77 18.12 0.72
N MET A 683 -9.92 17.87 0.08
CA MET A 683 -10.03 16.97 -1.09
C MET A 683 -9.40 17.61 -2.33
N TYR A 684 -9.26 16.85 -3.41
CA TYR A 684 -8.64 17.36 -4.64
C TYR A 684 -9.46 17.12 -5.92
N LEU A 685 -9.31 18.01 -6.90
CA LEU A 685 -9.71 17.78 -8.29
C LEU A 685 -8.49 17.75 -9.20
N THR A 686 -8.54 16.90 -10.23
CA THR A 686 -7.53 16.87 -11.28
C THR A 686 -8.12 16.50 -12.65
N ASP A 687 -7.66 17.18 -13.69
CA ASP A 687 -7.82 16.83 -15.12
C ASP A 687 -6.67 15.93 -15.64
N ASP A 688 -5.81 15.46 -14.72
CA ASP A 688 -4.67 14.60 -15.02
C ASP A 688 -4.42 13.66 -13.82
N LEU A 689 -4.78 12.38 -13.94
CA LEU A 689 -4.63 11.41 -12.84
C LEU A 689 -3.15 11.19 -12.45
N ARG A 690 -2.20 11.63 -13.29
CA ARG A 690 -0.76 11.63 -12.97
C ARG A 690 -0.38 12.76 -11.99
N LYS A 691 -1.29 13.70 -11.74
CA LYS A 691 -1.14 14.81 -10.78
C LYS A 691 -2.41 14.86 -9.88
N PRO A 692 -2.63 13.88 -8.99
CA PRO A 692 -3.90 13.74 -8.26
C PRO A 692 -4.23 14.95 -7.36
N ARG A 693 -3.24 15.78 -7.03
CA ARG A 693 -3.37 16.93 -6.11
C ARG A 693 -3.37 18.29 -6.82
N ARG A 694 -3.82 18.38 -8.08
CA ARG A 694 -3.75 19.64 -8.89
C ARG A 694 -4.50 20.81 -8.28
N PHE A 695 -5.75 20.60 -7.88
CA PHE A 695 -6.55 21.58 -7.17
C PHE A 695 -6.93 21.00 -5.81
N ARG A 696 -6.72 21.74 -4.72
CA ARG A 696 -7.17 21.36 -3.37
C ARG A 696 -8.35 22.24 -2.97
N PHE A 697 -9.44 21.62 -2.52
CA PHE A 697 -10.59 22.35 -2.01
C PHE A 697 -10.20 23.17 -0.76
N PRO A 698 -10.61 24.45 -0.69
CA PRO A 698 -10.44 25.27 0.52
C PRO A 698 -11.16 24.67 1.74
N GLU A 699 -10.74 25.10 2.91
CA GLU A 699 -11.42 24.77 4.17
C GLU A 699 -12.83 25.36 4.22
N GLY A 700 -13.77 24.62 4.82
CA GLY A 700 -15.16 25.03 5.04
C GLY A 700 -16.10 24.82 3.85
N VAL A 701 -15.67 24.14 2.78
CA VAL A 701 -16.54 23.81 1.65
C VAL A 701 -17.37 22.58 1.98
N VAL A 702 -18.65 22.77 2.32
CA VAL A 702 -19.59 21.68 2.66
C VAL A 702 -20.70 21.62 1.63
N LEU A 703 -20.99 20.41 1.13
CA LEU A 703 -22.05 20.14 0.16
C LEU A 703 -23.16 19.29 0.82
N GLY A 704 -24.34 19.87 1.01
CA GLY A 704 -25.50 19.20 1.59
C GLY A 704 -26.08 18.09 0.69
N PRO A 705 -26.96 17.23 1.23
CA PRO A 705 -27.64 16.19 0.45
C PRO A 705 -28.42 16.77 -0.72
N GLY A 706 -28.21 16.26 -1.94
CA GLY A 706 -28.89 16.74 -3.15
C GLY A 706 -28.45 18.13 -3.62
N GLU A 707 -27.41 18.72 -3.02
CA GLU A 707 -26.86 20.00 -3.46
C GLU A 707 -25.84 19.84 -4.59
N PHE A 708 -25.71 20.91 -5.38
CA PHE A 708 -24.80 21.02 -6.52
C PHE A 708 -23.75 22.10 -6.24
N LEU A 709 -22.49 21.85 -6.59
CA LEU A 709 -21.39 22.81 -6.48
C LEU A 709 -20.76 23.04 -7.85
N VAL A 710 -20.87 24.26 -8.36
CA VAL A 710 -20.20 24.69 -9.58
C VAL A 710 -18.81 25.23 -9.26
N ILE A 711 -17.83 24.74 -10.01
CA ILE A 711 -16.40 25.01 -9.86
C ILE A 711 -15.89 25.49 -11.22
N TRP A 712 -15.19 26.62 -11.23
CA TRP A 712 -14.64 27.20 -12.46
C TRP A 712 -13.32 26.53 -12.82
N ALA A 713 -13.25 25.98 -14.02
CA ALA A 713 -12.05 25.41 -14.60
C ALA A 713 -11.36 26.46 -15.47
N ASP A 714 -10.58 27.33 -14.84
CA ASP A 714 -9.77 28.36 -15.49
C ASP A 714 -8.41 28.52 -14.79
N ALA A 715 -7.55 29.36 -15.37
CA ALA A 715 -6.22 29.63 -14.81
C ALA A 715 -6.22 30.67 -13.66
N SER A 716 -7.39 31.13 -13.21
CA SER A 716 -7.50 32.18 -12.19
C SER A 716 -7.35 31.59 -10.79
N LEU A 717 -6.70 32.33 -9.89
CA LEU A 717 -6.55 31.93 -8.47
C LEU A 717 -7.13 32.98 -7.50
N ASP A 718 -7.36 34.22 -7.95
CA ASP A 718 -7.72 35.37 -7.11
C ASP A 718 -9.12 35.93 -7.42
N GLN A 719 -10.04 35.09 -7.91
CA GLN A 719 -11.41 35.47 -8.27
C GLN A 719 -12.45 34.97 -7.26
N VAL A 720 -13.63 35.60 -7.24
CA VAL A 720 -14.75 35.22 -6.37
C VAL A 720 -15.33 33.88 -6.83
N GLY A 721 -15.19 32.84 -6.00
CA GLY A 721 -15.69 31.50 -6.28
C GLY A 721 -14.60 30.46 -6.10
N ILE A 722 -14.88 29.22 -6.52
CA ILE A 722 -13.90 28.14 -6.50
C ILE A 722 -13.32 28.00 -7.91
N HIS A 723 -12.04 28.33 -8.06
CA HIS A 723 -11.32 28.24 -9.34
C HIS A 723 -10.21 27.21 -9.22
N THR A 724 -10.12 26.29 -10.19
CA THR A 724 -9.19 25.16 -10.11
C THR A 724 -7.72 25.54 -10.41
N GLY A 725 -7.48 26.68 -11.05
CA GLY A 725 -6.17 27.02 -11.60
C GLY A 725 -5.79 26.25 -12.87
N PHE A 726 -6.72 25.48 -13.45
CA PHE A 726 -6.56 24.83 -14.75
C PHE A 726 -7.85 24.84 -15.58
N ALA A 727 -7.71 24.96 -16.91
CA ALA A 727 -8.83 24.85 -17.85
C ALA A 727 -8.96 23.43 -18.41
N LEU A 728 -10.16 23.09 -18.87
CA LEU A 728 -10.42 21.78 -19.48
C LEU A 728 -10.10 21.78 -20.98
N LYS A 729 -9.74 20.62 -21.52
CA LYS A 729 -9.48 20.42 -22.96
C LYS A 729 -10.76 20.02 -23.66
N GLY A 730 -11.32 20.96 -24.42
CA GLY A 730 -12.49 20.71 -25.25
C GLY A 730 -12.33 19.68 -26.39
N ASP A 731 -11.15 19.07 -26.60
CA ASP A 731 -10.96 17.92 -27.50
C ASP A 731 -11.04 16.56 -26.79
N GLY A 732 -11.19 16.56 -25.46
CA GLY A 732 -11.35 15.39 -24.60
C GLY A 732 -10.16 15.17 -23.68
N GLU A 733 -10.44 14.74 -22.46
CA GLU A 733 -9.48 14.35 -21.41
C GLU A 733 -10.21 13.61 -20.27
N GLU A 734 -9.54 13.47 -19.13
CA GLU A 734 -10.09 12.91 -17.90
C GLU A 734 -10.34 14.00 -16.85
N LEU A 735 -11.22 13.73 -15.90
CA LEU A 735 -11.44 14.53 -14.69
C LEU A 735 -11.75 13.60 -13.52
N ALA A 736 -11.07 13.80 -12.39
CA ALA A 736 -11.24 12.99 -11.20
C ALA A 736 -11.35 13.84 -9.93
N LEU A 737 -12.20 13.38 -9.01
CA LEU A 737 -12.32 13.83 -7.63
C LEU A 737 -11.53 12.86 -6.74
N ILE A 738 -10.62 13.37 -5.93
CA ILE A 738 -9.70 12.59 -5.09
C ILE A 738 -9.95 12.92 -3.61
N ALA A 739 -9.91 11.92 -2.76
CA ALA A 739 -10.10 12.05 -1.32
C ALA A 739 -8.96 12.87 -0.66
N ARG A 740 -9.14 13.19 0.63
CA ARG A 740 -8.21 14.00 1.44
C ARG A 740 -6.82 13.38 1.59
N ASP A 741 -6.70 12.07 1.44
CA ASP A 741 -5.42 11.37 1.41
C ASP A 741 -4.58 11.74 0.15
N GLY A 742 -5.23 12.37 -0.83
CA GLY A 742 -4.66 12.72 -2.13
C GLY A 742 -4.33 11.50 -2.99
N ARG A 743 -4.95 10.34 -2.72
CA ARG A 743 -4.71 9.05 -3.39
C ARG A 743 -5.99 8.39 -3.88
N THR A 744 -7.02 8.35 -3.02
CA THR A 744 -8.23 7.58 -3.28
C THR A 744 -9.12 8.32 -4.27
N VAL A 745 -9.33 7.75 -5.46
CA VAL A 745 -10.27 8.28 -6.46
C VAL A 745 -11.69 8.06 -5.95
N ILE A 746 -12.44 9.15 -5.76
CA ILE A 746 -13.85 9.13 -5.34
C ILE A 746 -14.76 9.01 -6.56
N ASP A 747 -14.52 9.81 -7.59
CA ASP A 747 -15.23 9.72 -8.86
C ASP A 747 -14.32 10.12 -10.02
N HIS A 748 -14.57 9.59 -11.21
CA HIS A 748 -13.75 9.79 -12.38
C HIS A 748 -14.57 9.69 -13.66
N VAL A 749 -14.32 10.60 -14.59
CA VAL A 749 -14.92 10.61 -15.92
C VAL A 749 -13.86 10.89 -16.99
N VAL A 750 -13.93 10.11 -18.06
CA VAL A 750 -13.22 10.39 -19.30
C VAL A 750 -14.23 10.90 -20.31
N PHE A 751 -14.00 12.08 -20.86
CA PHE A 751 -14.90 12.70 -21.84
C PHE A 751 -14.19 12.95 -23.17
N GLY A 752 -14.94 12.78 -24.26
CA GLY A 752 -14.44 12.99 -25.61
C GLY A 752 -14.49 14.45 -26.05
N LYS A 753 -14.34 14.68 -27.36
CA LYS A 753 -14.40 16.01 -27.96
C LYS A 753 -15.73 16.73 -27.67
N GLN A 754 -15.64 17.91 -27.07
CA GLN A 754 -16.76 18.74 -26.67
C GLN A 754 -17.16 19.73 -27.77
N ARG A 755 -18.45 20.09 -27.81
CA ARG A 755 -18.99 21.14 -28.67
C ARG A 755 -19.18 22.42 -27.83
N PRO A 756 -18.99 23.62 -28.42
CA PRO A 756 -19.28 24.85 -27.72
C PRO A 756 -20.70 24.86 -27.17
N ASP A 757 -20.85 25.25 -25.90
CA ASP A 757 -22.13 25.46 -25.22
C ASP A 757 -22.99 24.18 -25.06
N VAL A 758 -22.37 23.00 -25.15
CA VAL A 758 -22.99 21.70 -24.86
C VAL A 758 -22.17 21.04 -23.77
N SER A 759 -22.77 20.79 -22.61
CA SER A 759 -22.13 20.09 -21.50
C SER A 759 -22.19 18.58 -21.69
N TYR A 760 -21.39 17.88 -20.92
CA TYR A 760 -21.40 16.43 -20.77
C TYR A 760 -21.71 16.13 -19.30
N GLY A 761 -22.80 15.42 -19.03
CA GLY A 761 -23.28 15.25 -17.65
C GLY A 761 -24.09 13.97 -17.44
N ARG A 762 -24.30 13.63 -16.17
CA ARG A 762 -25.04 12.44 -15.73
C ARG A 762 -26.54 12.66 -15.87
N TYR A 763 -27.30 11.68 -16.33
CA TYR A 763 -28.76 11.72 -16.28
C TYR A 763 -29.35 10.35 -15.94
N PRO A 764 -30.08 10.20 -14.82
CA PRO A 764 -30.36 11.22 -13.79
C PRO A 764 -29.10 11.68 -13.02
N ASP A 765 -29.18 12.79 -12.27
CA ASP A 765 -28.08 13.29 -11.43
C ASP A 765 -27.58 12.22 -10.48
N GLY A 766 -26.26 12.11 -10.31
CA GLY A 766 -25.67 11.03 -9.51
C GLY A 766 -25.68 9.64 -10.18
N GLY A 767 -26.36 9.48 -11.31
CA GLY A 767 -26.50 8.20 -12.03
C GLY A 767 -25.26 7.78 -12.81
N PRO A 768 -25.15 6.51 -13.23
CA PRO A 768 -23.96 5.99 -13.93
C PRO A 768 -23.86 6.46 -15.39
N ASP A 769 -24.96 6.89 -15.99
CA ASP A 769 -25.05 7.20 -17.42
C ASP A 769 -24.66 8.65 -17.71
N TRP A 770 -23.78 8.85 -18.68
CA TRP A 770 -23.35 10.15 -19.17
C TRP A 770 -23.89 10.43 -20.57
N ASP A 771 -24.33 11.67 -20.83
CA ASP A 771 -24.78 12.10 -22.15
C ASP A 771 -24.42 13.57 -22.41
N TYR A 772 -24.48 13.99 -23.68
CA TYR A 772 -24.36 15.39 -24.06
C TYR A 772 -25.65 16.14 -23.76
N LEU A 773 -25.57 17.17 -22.94
CA LEU A 773 -26.68 18.01 -22.52
C LEU A 773 -26.67 19.29 -23.37
N ILE A 774 -27.60 19.38 -24.33
CA ILE A 774 -27.75 20.55 -25.20
C ILE A 774 -28.33 21.78 -24.47
N GLN A 775 -28.82 21.59 -23.25
CA GLN A 775 -29.20 22.64 -22.32
C GLN A 775 -28.41 22.41 -21.03
N PRO A 776 -27.28 23.10 -20.84
CA PRO A 776 -26.47 22.96 -19.64
C PRO A 776 -27.21 23.45 -18.39
N THR A 777 -26.98 22.80 -17.25
CA THR A 777 -27.79 22.95 -16.03
C THR A 777 -26.99 23.31 -14.79
N PRO A 778 -26.05 24.27 -14.85
CA PRO A 778 -25.19 24.57 -13.70
C PRO A 778 -26.00 25.00 -12.45
N GLY A 779 -25.71 24.32 -11.34
CA GLY A 779 -26.35 24.46 -10.04
C GLY A 779 -27.75 23.86 -9.95
N LYS A 780 -28.16 23.01 -10.90
CA LYS A 780 -29.53 22.47 -11.01
C LYS A 780 -29.53 21.03 -11.53
N PRO A 781 -30.62 20.27 -11.31
CA PRO A 781 -30.77 18.93 -11.88
C PRO A 781 -30.62 18.90 -13.40
N ASN A 782 -29.88 17.90 -13.91
CA ASN A 782 -29.64 17.71 -15.34
C ASN A 782 -30.95 17.39 -16.09
N ILE A 783 -31.14 18.00 -17.27
CA ILE A 783 -32.33 17.80 -18.10
C ILE A 783 -31.95 17.26 -19.48
N LYS A 784 -32.51 16.10 -19.85
CA LYS A 784 -32.38 15.55 -21.20
C LYS A 784 -33.48 16.11 -22.11
N VAL A 785 -33.10 17.00 -23.04
CA VAL A 785 -34.03 17.42 -24.12
C VAL A 785 -34.15 16.27 -25.13
N THR A 786 -35.25 15.54 -25.08
CA THR A 786 -35.64 14.66 -26.17
C THR A 786 -36.12 15.54 -27.33
N ASN A 787 -35.32 15.64 -28.40
CA ASN A 787 -35.81 16.27 -29.63
C ASN A 787 -37.08 15.52 -30.08
N LEU A 788 -38.23 16.18 -30.00
CA LEU A 788 -39.41 15.86 -30.80
C LEU A 788 -39.02 16.03 -32.28
N GLY A 789 -38.41 14.99 -32.88
CA GLY A 789 -37.94 15.11 -34.26
C GLY A 789 -37.00 14.04 -34.81
N GLN A 790 -36.94 12.82 -34.26
CA GLN A 790 -36.35 11.66 -34.98
C GLN A 790 -37.08 10.32 -34.75
N SER A 791 -38.17 10.32 -33.96
CA SER A 791 -39.01 9.14 -33.76
C SER A 791 -40.06 8.92 -34.88
N SER A 792 -40.19 9.83 -35.84
CA SER A 792 -41.20 9.71 -36.90
C SER A 792 -40.73 8.95 -38.15
N LEU A 793 -39.45 8.91 -38.51
CA LEU A 793 -39.05 8.21 -39.75
C LEU A 793 -39.01 6.69 -39.62
N TRP A 794 -38.57 6.15 -38.48
CA TRP A 794 -38.57 4.70 -38.25
C TRP A 794 -39.97 4.16 -37.99
N SER A 795 -40.81 4.90 -37.27
CA SER A 795 -42.21 4.52 -37.03
C SER A 795 -43.05 4.63 -38.31
N ILE A 796 -42.78 5.62 -39.17
CA ILE A 796 -43.41 5.74 -40.50
C ILE A 796 -42.89 4.67 -41.45
N MET A 797 -41.59 4.32 -41.43
CA MET A 797 -41.04 3.21 -42.21
C MET A 797 -41.56 1.84 -41.75
N LEU A 798 -41.78 1.67 -40.45
CA LEU A 798 -42.38 0.46 -39.87
C LEU A 798 -43.87 0.37 -40.21
N LEU A 799 -44.61 1.49 -40.17
CA LEU A 799 -46.02 1.56 -40.57
C LEU A 799 -46.23 1.40 -42.08
N ILE A 800 -45.35 1.97 -42.92
CA ILE A 800 -45.36 1.75 -44.38
C ILE A 800 -44.94 0.31 -44.69
N GLY A 801 -43.95 -0.23 -43.98
CA GLY A 801 -43.53 -1.63 -44.10
C GLY A 801 -44.62 -2.61 -43.69
N LEU A 802 -45.33 -2.36 -42.58
CA LEU A 802 -46.49 -3.14 -42.16
C LEU A 802 -47.66 -2.98 -43.15
N ALA A 803 -47.93 -1.77 -43.63
CA ALA A 803 -48.99 -1.53 -44.62
C ALA A 803 -48.69 -2.24 -45.95
N VAL A 804 -47.44 -2.27 -46.41
CA VAL A 804 -47.02 -2.99 -47.62
C VAL A 804 -47.05 -4.50 -47.39
N ALA A 805 -46.64 -4.99 -46.22
CA ALA A 805 -46.68 -6.43 -45.88
C ALA A 805 -48.11 -6.97 -45.67
N ILE A 806 -49.04 -6.14 -45.19
CA ILE A 806 -50.46 -6.48 -45.01
C ILE A 806 -51.24 -6.32 -46.32
N CYS A 807 -50.86 -5.39 -47.20
CA CYS A 807 -51.53 -5.15 -48.49
C CYS A 807 -51.01 -6.05 -49.64
N LEU A 808 -49.76 -6.53 -49.61
CA LEU A 808 -49.22 -7.41 -50.67
C LEU A 808 -49.99 -8.73 -50.86
N PRO A 809 -50.49 -9.41 -49.81
CA PRO A 809 -51.33 -10.59 -49.96
C PRO A 809 -52.70 -10.27 -50.59
N PHE A 810 -53.25 -9.07 -50.32
CA PHE A 810 -54.55 -8.63 -50.85
C PHE A 810 -54.46 -8.17 -52.31
N PHE A 811 -53.34 -7.59 -52.74
CA PHE A 811 -53.14 -7.19 -54.14
C PHE A 811 -52.89 -8.38 -55.07
N LEU A 812 -52.26 -9.45 -54.58
CA LEU A 812 -52.04 -10.70 -55.34
C LEU A 812 -53.27 -11.63 -55.38
N LEU A 813 -54.30 -11.35 -54.58
CA LEU A 813 -55.60 -12.06 -54.60
C LEU A 813 -56.69 -11.34 -55.41
N ARG A 814 -56.49 -10.06 -55.79
CA ARG A 814 -57.51 -9.24 -56.47
C ARG A 814 -57.39 -9.16 -58.00
N GLU A 815 -56.46 -9.88 -58.60
CA GLU A 815 -56.33 -9.96 -60.07
C GLU A 815 -57.23 -11.04 -60.70
N LYS A 816 -58.39 -11.32 -60.07
CA LYS A 816 -59.32 -12.35 -60.55
C LYS A 816 -60.81 -12.00 -60.61
N GLU A 817 -61.25 -10.81 -60.21
CA GLU A 817 -62.67 -10.44 -60.33
C GLU A 817 -62.88 -8.97 -60.71
N GLY A 818 -63.49 -8.75 -61.87
CA GLY A 818 -64.61 -7.80 -62.01
C GLY A 818 -64.31 -6.31 -62.15
N TYR A 819 -64.08 -5.88 -63.39
CA TYR A 819 -64.14 -4.52 -63.89
C TYR A 819 -65.62 -4.05 -63.96
N ASN A 820 -66.01 -2.92 -63.33
CA ASN A 820 -67.21 -2.14 -63.71
C ASN A 820 -67.26 -0.74 -63.05
N GLY A 821 -67.58 0.28 -63.88
CA GLY A 821 -67.91 1.68 -63.52
C GLY A 821 -66.73 2.65 -63.70
N GLY A 822 -66.65 3.54 -64.70
CA GLY A 822 -67.62 4.58 -65.08
C GLY A 822 -67.28 5.88 -64.31
N ALA A 823 -66.23 6.62 -64.69
CA ALA A 823 -66.25 7.78 -65.60
C ALA A 823 -67.09 8.99 -65.12
N GLU A 824 -66.42 10.01 -64.56
CA GLU A 824 -66.75 11.42 -64.82
C GLU A 824 -65.49 12.30 -64.65
N LYS A 825 -65.25 13.15 -65.65
CA LYS A 825 -64.09 14.05 -65.82
C LYS A 825 -64.38 15.40 -65.15
N THR A 826 -63.40 16.16 -64.65
CA THR A 826 -62.66 17.24 -65.36
C THR A 826 -62.08 18.22 -64.30
N PRO A 827 -61.16 19.16 -64.62
CA PRO A 827 -59.89 19.00 -65.34
C PRO A 827 -58.68 19.72 -64.66
N LYS A 828 -57.47 19.28 -65.03
CA LYS A 828 -56.21 19.99 -65.40
C LYS A 828 -56.00 21.42 -64.85
N ILE A 829 -54.84 21.77 -64.29
CA ILE A 829 -53.47 21.61 -64.83
C ILE A 829 -52.51 21.08 -63.77
#